data_AF-A0A959URW3-F1
#
_entry.id   AF-A0A959URW3-F1
#
_cell.length_a   1.000
_cell.length_b   1.000
_cell.length_c   1.000
_cell.angle_alpha   90.00
_cell.angle_beta   90.00
_cell.angle_gamma   90.00
#
_symmetry.space_group_name_H-M   'P 1'
#
loop_
_entity.id
_entity.type
_entity.pdbx_description
1 polymer ?
#
loop_
_entity_poly.entity_id
_entity_poly.type
_entity_poly.pdbx_seq_one_letter_code
_entity_poly.pdbx_strand_id
1 'polypeptide(L)'
;ITVNGERIERLPLETIRLTIPRTELRGIGFTEDDQDVEVVLCWSEEAMEQLAKEPTLYQYFPMTKEAHGMAYVIHSNGLQKQAQRTELNADSPINARLFDRLVARVREEAERWMEEDPDRYRSLFKAILHSKFEAAGLKVLHEHVQQPLIDFIKEHVPTIDGRFLEADHVLVRDSKLSIPLEDFGIEKHWFHWADEADAPTISRAKDNARLGLKLATVDHLIRKVDARALSEWVQGLPEQEYDQFLKEMKRPSGGLKELAGLQFIRADGGLVSFNDLLKKPEGLTQLLGWYEAHPHLNEWVSMKDLELTLVEMTDATWNETSAQLLIRLTTKEARDTLIERLPRLVVEKGEAFYEKGFFHWWAEHMDEIDCQLVRRKLVLRVGEVDIGWNDALILEQIELPTPPNGKLIPLELDKILPGKVAPGQQEVLALREGLAKEEYHPDFLKMAFGRKQKSGKEELVGVGNRMVKELEGQPLKNGTQLLFAVLLRDQHQDWNGFDAVKVRARAGEAYELGGWWYYQAPVFMSDRYLLDPRYADMADPLGADWSPIKVGSCDLVYRPRLGGAFLGDAIKEELDESAQVAFADWLLKESQANPDALDLIGGKYRDALKKVLRGDPGDWVRADDAWTIEEERIPGWVLTWLGEDEARKDLFTKLGLHGPQDPVIAWRKALLEGGEDVAEGLERPENTRKWVVVQGGSETFTTQKQQVWITELVRELGKEPVLRARPELEERAKVCTDPVYVEWRGAGGEWQVFEFDGAELPVDLCAGEDALARAHGVKVIPARDGSKRLFVLAGTDFVDLLVQLYGKMDEAAWRSLREVYSKHLDRSKPKKKETDNRDASLKEQVQELKERQLAYAGNAEMSLAELLNALEWEYQSKLLARQEGKTIRFKEVREAEDGTIHLAMPSVDELPYELNMGRDPKLLGITLKLRNKGGAYQEVDRFELLGSSEGEVLVKIPEPPLTLKHSTVAMIEMEPEDFLLNALVNAWEEQAGPLDGDKSLVAHIRERAPGEQVGFIFGPPGTGKTTELAGRLIDTVRNSRNKVLVLTPTNNAADVLYERISDKAEGDLDVLRAVHRFGSNSKQVLWEDDLPVVVITTMHRFPFDAIANGPALNEVDWDQVVFDEASMAALPHALLPLFTLPPRTGEQDWGALGARFLFAGDPFQLPPVGLTPSLLDRIEADKAKKPIRGYSTENIYTLAGIDRFDLEEAPNLEGSWIHRLTTNYRSGRSIVELFSRSRYQSGVTSAKG
;
A
#
# COMPACT_ATOMS: atom_id res chain seq x y z
N ILE A 1 -43.12 -7.63 16.41
CA ILE A 1 -43.95 -8.63 15.68
C ILE A 1 -43.12 -9.88 15.54
N THR A 2 -43.61 -11.05 15.95
CA THR A 2 -42.84 -12.28 15.78
C THR A 2 -43.28 -12.95 14.49
N VAL A 3 -42.37 -13.18 13.54
CA VAL A 3 -42.63 -13.92 12.29
C VAL A 3 -41.63 -15.07 12.24
N ASN A 4 -42.12 -16.30 12.10
CA ASN A 4 -41.32 -17.53 12.10
C ASN A 4 -40.42 -17.71 13.35
N GLY A 5 -40.86 -17.26 14.52
CA GLY A 5 -40.09 -17.37 15.77
C GLY A 5 -39.06 -16.26 15.99
N GLU A 6 -38.80 -15.42 14.98
CA GLU A 6 -37.94 -14.24 15.10
C GLU A 6 -38.76 -12.99 15.42
N ARG A 7 -38.31 -12.23 16.41
CA ARG A 7 -38.94 -10.98 16.83
C ARG A 7 -38.51 -9.86 15.87
N ILE A 8 -39.34 -9.59 14.87
CA ILE A 8 -39.23 -8.42 13.98
C ILE A 8 -39.71 -7.18 14.73
N GLU A 9 -38.81 -6.29 15.09
CA GLU A 9 -39.16 -5.01 15.70
C GLU A 9 -39.62 -4.02 14.61
N ARG A 10 -40.76 -3.34 14.85
CA ARG A 10 -41.17 -2.23 13.98
C ARG A 10 -40.36 -1.02 14.44
N LEU A 11 -39.39 -0.62 13.63
CA LEU A 11 -38.59 0.56 13.89
C LEU A 11 -39.33 1.80 13.38
N PRO A 12 -39.61 2.80 14.24
CA PRO A 12 -40.15 4.07 13.78
C PRO A 12 -39.11 4.78 12.92
N LEU A 13 -39.50 5.15 11.69
CA LEU A 13 -38.69 5.98 10.80
C LEU A 13 -39.18 7.42 10.84
N GLU A 14 -38.26 8.34 11.05
CA GLU A 14 -38.47 9.75 10.74
C GLU A 14 -38.41 9.98 9.23
N THR A 15 -39.15 10.98 8.73
CA THR A 15 -39.24 11.23 7.29
C THR A 15 -39.27 12.71 6.94
N ILE A 16 -38.64 13.06 5.81
CA ILE A 16 -38.82 14.32 5.08
C ILE A 16 -39.44 13.98 3.74
N ARG A 17 -40.65 14.49 3.48
CA ARG A 17 -41.40 14.24 2.25
C ARG A 17 -41.39 15.48 1.34
N LEU A 18 -41.10 15.23 0.07
CA LEU A 18 -41.28 16.15 -1.03
C LEU A 18 -42.33 15.56 -2.00
N THR A 19 -43.37 16.31 -2.29
CA THR A 19 -44.36 15.96 -3.32
C THR A 19 -44.24 16.96 -4.46
N ILE A 20 -43.89 16.47 -5.65
CA ILE A 20 -43.79 17.26 -6.87
C ILE A 20 -45.08 17.04 -7.67
N PRO A 21 -45.90 18.08 -7.85
CA PRO A 21 -47.16 17.96 -8.58
C PRO A 21 -46.91 17.58 -10.05
N ARG A 22 -47.82 16.80 -10.64
CA ARG A 22 -47.78 16.42 -12.07
C ARG A 22 -47.57 17.60 -13.02
N THR A 23 -48.05 18.79 -12.67
CA THR A 23 -47.94 20.02 -13.47
C THR A 23 -46.50 20.53 -13.59
N GLU A 24 -45.61 20.13 -12.69
CA GLU A 24 -44.21 20.59 -12.63
C GLU A 24 -43.22 19.55 -13.19
N LEU A 25 -43.69 18.32 -13.47
CA LEU A 25 -42.83 17.20 -13.87
C LEU A 25 -42.15 17.39 -15.23
N ARG A 26 -42.79 18.11 -16.17
CA ARG A 26 -42.15 18.48 -17.45
C ARG A 26 -40.87 19.30 -17.26
N GLY A 27 -40.83 20.16 -16.23
CA GLY A 27 -39.62 20.96 -15.91
C GLY A 27 -38.46 20.09 -15.41
N ILE A 28 -38.75 18.90 -14.90
CA ILE A 28 -37.78 17.93 -14.39
C ILE A 28 -37.36 16.95 -15.50
N GLY A 29 -38.11 16.87 -16.60
CA GLY A 29 -37.78 16.06 -17.78
C GLY A 29 -38.62 14.80 -17.95
N PHE A 30 -39.71 14.65 -17.20
CA PHE A 30 -40.69 13.60 -17.45
C PHE A 30 -41.49 13.87 -18.73
N THR A 31 -41.74 12.82 -19.49
CA THR A 31 -42.47 12.86 -20.77
C THR A 31 -43.98 12.63 -20.62
N GLU A 32 -44.42 12.06 -19.49
CA GLU A 32 -45.82 11.74 -19.18
C GLU A 32 -46.24 12.43 -17.85
N ASP A 33 -47.46 13.00 -17.82
CA ASP A 33 -48.00 13.80 -16.69
C ASP A 33 -49.03 13.02 -15.84
N ASP A 34 -48.83 11.71 -15.65
CA ASP A 34 -49.91 10.83 -15.17
C ASP A 34 -50.14 10.83 -13.66
N GLN A 35 -49.13 11.13 -12.83
CA GLN A 35 -49.25 11.17 -11.36
C GLN A 35 -48.19 12.04 -10.70
N ASP A 36 -48.45 12.48 -9.45
CA ASP A 36 -47.48 13.24 -8.65
C ASP A 36 -46.27 12.36 -8.26
N VAL A 37 -45.08 12.97 -8.23
CA VAL A 37 -43.86 12.28 -7.78
C VAL A 37 -43.62 12.58 -6.30
N GLU A 38 -43.60 11.55 -5.47
CA GLU A 38 -43.19 11.64 -4.07
C GLU A 38 -41.75 11.17 -3.91
N VAL A 39 -40.93 11.98 -3.25
CA VAL A 39 -39.57 11.65 -2.82
C VAL A 39 -39.50 11.80 -1.31
N VAL A 40 -39.04 10.77 -0.60
CA VAL A 40 -39.02 10.71 0.85
C VAL A 40 -37.64 10.26 1.32
N LEU A 41 -36.99 11.08 2.15
CA LEU A 41 -35.80 10.67 2.90
C LEU A 41 -36.24 10.17 4.27
N CYS A 42 -35.78 8.99 4.68
CA CYS A 42 -36.15 8.35 5.93
C CYS A 42 -34.92 7.93 6.75
N TRP A 43 -34.97 8.06 8.07
CA TRP A 43 -33.91 7.59 8.98
C TRP A 43 -34.49 7.16 10.33
N SER A 44 -33.66 6.54 11.17
CA SER A 44 -34.02 6.22 12.55
C SER A 44 -32.78 6.19 13.42
N GLU A 45 -32.82 6.90 14.55
CA GLU A 45 -31.71 6.94 15.50
C GLU A 45 -31.44 5.58 16.16
N GLU A 46 -32.48 4.78 16.34
CA GLU A 46 -32.38 3.43 16.94
C GLU A 46 -31.80 2.39 15.96
N ALA A 47 -31.75 2.68 14.65
CA ALA A 47 -31.42 1.70 13.61
C ALA A 47 -30.35 2.16 12.60
N MET A 48 -29.57 3.19 12.92
CA MET A 48 -28.58 3.75 11.99
C MET A 48 -27.61 2.71 11.41
N GLU A 49 -27.08 1.82 12.26
CA GLU A 49 -26.15 0.77 11.82
C GLU A 49 -26.82 -0.29 10.94
N GLN A 50 -28.10 -0.56 11.17
CA GLN A 50 -28.87 -1.48 10.35
C GLN A 50 -29.17 -0.84 8.99
N LEU A 51 -29.64 0.41 8.97
CA LEU A 51 -29.93 1.16 7.74
C LEU A 51 -28.69 1.29 6.85
N ALA A 52 -27.51 1.50 7.44
CA ALA A 52 -26.25 1.54 6.69
C ALA A 52 -25.89 0.23 5.98
N LYS A 53 -26.45 -0.91 6.39
CA LYS A 53 -26.25 -2.21 5.73
C LYS A 53 -27.33 -2.52 4.70
N GLU A 54 -28.43 -1.78 4.73
CA GLU A 54 -29.54 -1.94 3.78
C GLU A 54 -29.29 -1.13 2.50
N PRO A 55 -30.02 -1.44 1.42
CA PRO A 55 -30.05 -0.61 0.22
C PRO A 55 -30.43 0.82 0.56
N THR A 56 -29.76 1.81 -0.01
CA THR A 56 -30.04 3.23 0.21
C THR A 56 -31.25 3.70 -0.60
N LEU A 57 -31.44 3.15 -1.80
CA LEU A 57 -32.47 3.60 -2.73
C LEU A 57 -33.65 2.63 -2.80
N TYR A 58 -34.85 3.20 -2.72
CA TYR A 58 -36.12 2.50 -2.82
C TYR A 58 -37.01 3.17 -3.85
N GLN A 59 -37.69 2.37 -4.63
CA GLN A 59 -38.91 2.77 -5.33
C GLN A 59 -39.86 1.62 -5.09
N TYR A 60 -40.58 1.74 -3.97
CA TYR A 60 -41.43 0.72 -3.36
C TYR A 60 -40.68 -0.47 -2.77
N PHE A 61 -39.71 -1.00 -3.51
CA PHE A 61 -38.80 -2.06 -3.09
C PHE A 61 -37.36 -1.57 -2.99
N PRO A 62 -36.52 -2.25 -2.18
CA PRO A 62 -35.09 -1.99 -2.15
C PRO A 62 -34.47 -2.24 -3.52
N MET A 63 -33.65 -1.30 -3.98
CA MET A 63 -32.73 -1.52 -5.09
C MET A 63 -31.51 -2.27 -4.55
N THR A 64 -31.55 -3.61 -4.55
CA THR A 64 -30.63 -4.44 -3.75
C THR A 64 -29.14 -4.28 -4.05
N LYS A 65 -28.76 -3.71 -5.21
CA LYS A 65 -27.36 -3.42 -5.55
C LYS A 65 -26.93 -1.99 -5.17
N GLU A 66 -27.86 -1.16 -4.72
CA GLU A 66 -27.63 0.24 -4.31
C GLU A 66 -27.38 0.36 -2.79
N ALA A 67 -26.57 -0.55 -2.24
CA ALA A 67 -26.16 -0.51 -0.84
C ALA A 67 -24.88 0.34 -0.69
N HIS A 68 -25.07 1.62 -0.33
CA HIS A 68 -23.98 2.61 -0.32
C HIS A 68 -23.45 2.96 1.06
N GLY A 69 -23.93 2.29 2.12
CA GLY A 69 -23.48 2.60 3.47
C GLY A 69 -24.14 3.83 4.10
N MET A 70 -25.32 4.23 3.65
CA MET A 70 -26.05 5.39 4.19
C MET A 70 -26.94 4.97 5.36
N ALA A 71 -26.84 5.65 6.50
CA ALA A 71 -27.72 5.40 7.65
C ALA A 71 -29.11 6.06 7.50
N TYR A 72 -29.45 6.43 6.27
CA TYR A 72 -30.76 6.90 5.82
C TYR A 72 -31.09 6.23 4.48
N VAL A 73 -32.37 6.21 4.14
CA VAL A 73 -32.88 5.63 2.90
C VAL A 73 -33.71 6.66 2.14
N ILE A 74 -33.71 6.56 0.82
CA ILE A 74 -34.48 7.44 -0.06
C ILE A 74 -35.48 6.60 -0.82
N HIS A 75 -36.75 6.89 -0.59
CA HIS A 75 -37.85 6.29 -1.30
C HIS A 75 -38.42 7.28 -2.30
N SER A 76 -38.59 6.89 -3.56
CA SER A 76 -39.35 7.69 -4.52
C SER A 76 -40.09 6.86 -5.54
N ASN A 77 -41.31 7.28 -5.88
CA ASN A 77 -42.07 6.66 -6.97
C ASN A 77 -41.57 7.08 -8.37
N GLY A 78 -40.76 8.14 -8.48
CA GLY A 78 -40.30 8.74 -9.74
C GLY A 78 -38.87 8.40 -10.15
N LEU A 79 -38.11 7.63 -9.37
CA LEU A 79 -36.73 7.26 -9.73
C LEU A 79 -36.69 6.40 -11.01
N GLN A 80 -35.85 6.82 -11.95
CA GLN A 80 -35.55 6.09 -13.19
C GLN A 80 -34.52 5.01 -12.88
N LYS A 81 -34.90 3.75 -13.06
CA LYS A 81 -34.03 2.59 -12.79
C LYS A 81 -33.38 2.09 -14.06
N GLN A 82 -32.26 1.38 -13.92
CA GLN A 82 -31.82 0.54 -15.03
C GLN A 82 -32.86 -0.53 -15.29
N ALA A 83 -32.78 -1.09 -16.50
CA ALA A 83 -33.29 -2.41 -16.85
C ALA A 83 -33.39 -3.32 -15.62
N GLN A 84 -32.26 -3.50 -14.95
CA GLN A 84 -32.07 -4.45 -13.86
C GLN A 84 -32.74 -4.17 -12.52
N ARG A 85 -33.58 -3.12 -12.38
CA ARG A 85 -34.46 -2.76 -11.24
C ARG A 85 -33.93 -2.87 -9.78
N THR A 86 -32.73 -3.37 -9.63
CA THR A 86 -31.87 -3.52 -8.46
C THR A 86 -30.85 -2.39 -8.43
N GLU A 87 -30.76 -1.62 -9.52
CA GLU A 87 -29.87 -0.49 -9.74
C GLU A 87 -30.62 0.73 -10.29
N LEU A 88 -30.15 1.91 -9.92
CA LEU A 88 -30.58 3.20 -10.44
C LEU A 88 -29.99 3.42 -11.84
N ASN A 89 -30.75 4.05 -12.75
CA ASN A 89 -30.18 4.53 -14.00
C ASN A 89 -29.27 5.73 -13.71
N ALA A 90 -27.97 5.47 -13.62
CA ALA A 90 -26.94 6.44 -13.26
C ALA A 90 -26.84 7.61 -14.25
N ASP A 91 -27.16 7.36 -15.52
CA ASP A 91 -27.07 8.37 -16.59
C ASP A 91 -28.36 9.21 -16.74
N SER A 92 -29.39 8.98 -15.91
CA SER A 92 -30.66 9.68 -16.03
C SER A 92 -30.59 11.11 -15.47
N PRO A 93 -30.77 12.15 -16.30
CA PRO A 93 -30.80 13.55 -15.83
C PRO A 93 -32.00 13.83 -14.92
N ILE A 94 -33.06 13.02 -15.00
CA ILE A 94 -34.26 13.11 -14.18
C ILE A 94 -33.91 12.77 -12.72
N ASN A 95 -33.13 11.72 -12.48
CA ASN A 95 -32.72 11.31 -11.14
C ASN A 95 -31.90 12.39 -10.44
N ALA A 96 -30.92 12.96 -11.16
CA ALA A 96 -30.13 14.09 -10.67
C ALA A 96 -31.03 15.24 -10.19
N ARG A 97 -31.96 15.70 -11.05
CA ARG A 97 -32.89 16.79 -10.71
C ARG A 97 -33.85 16.45 -9.57
N LEU A 98 -34.28 15.20 -9.44
CA LEU A 98 -35.12 14.75 -8.32
C LEU A 98 -34.35 14.79 -7.01
N PHE A 99 -33.09 14.33 -7.02
CA PHE A 99 -32.20 14.38 -5.87
C PHE A 99 -31.87 15.82 -5.47
N ASP A 100 -31.59 16.71 -6.42
CA ASP A 100 -31.38 18.13 -6.15
C ASP A 100 -32.58 18.76 -5.42
N ARG A 101 -33.81 18.44 -5.87
CA ARG A 101 -35.03 18.93 -5.22
C ARG A 101 -35.23 18.33 -3.83
N LEU A 102 -34.91 17.05 -3.65
CA LEU A 102 -34.96 16.41 -2.34
C LEU A 102 -33.98 17.07 -1.37
N VAL A 103 -32.72 17.27 -1.77
CA VAL A 103 -31.72 17.91 -0.92
C VAL A 103 -32.11 19.32 -0.57
N ALA A 104 -32.61 20.11 -1.53
CA ALA A 104 -33.13 21.45 -1.25
C ALA A 104 -34.22 21.40 -0.17
N ARG A 105 -35.17 20.46 -0.29
CA ARG A 105 -36.23 20.27 0.70
C ARG A 105 -35.71 19.84 2.08
N VAL A 106 -34.70 18.97 2.11
CA VAL A 106 -34.07 18.52 3.36
C VAL A 106 -33.36 19.68 4.05
N ARG A 107 -32.65 20.53 3.31
CA ARG A 107 -31.99 21.73 3.84
C ARG A 107 -32.99 22.72 4.43
N GLU A 108 -34.06 23.03 3.69
CA GLU A 108 -35.13 23.91 4.18
C GLU A 108 -35.77 23.40 5.49
N GLU A 109 -36.05 22.09 5.59
CA GLU A 109 -36.59 21.49 6.82
C GLU A 109 -35.58 21.51 7.96
N ALA A 110 -34.33 21.17 7.68
CA ALA A 110 -33.27 21.18 8.67
C ALA A 110 -33.04 22.59 9.23
N GLU A 111 -33.00 23.61 8.36
CA GLU A 111 -32.91 25.02 8.74
C GLU A 111 -34.07 25.46 9.62
N ARG A 112 -35.29 25.07 9.27
CA ARG A 112 -36.45 25.33 10.12
C ARG A 112 -36.36 24.62 11.47
N TRP A 113 -35.93 23.35 11.51
CA TRP A 113 -35.80 22.58 12.74
C TRP A 113 -34.70 23.10 13.65
N MET A 114 -33.64 23.70 13.11
CA MET A 114 -32.63 24.37 13.93
C MET A 114 -33.24 25.46 14.82
N GLU A 115 -34.35 26.10 14.41
CA GLU A 115 -35.08 27.09 15.21
C GLU A 115 -36.25 26.48 16.02
N GLU A 116 -37.04 25.59 15.40
CA GLU A 116 -38.31 25.11 15.95
C GLU A 116 -38.20 23.81 16.76
N ASP A 117 -37.33 22.88 16.33
CA ASP A 117 -37.18 21.53 16.90
C ASP A 117 -35.73 21.02 16.77
N PRO A 118 -34.80 21.57 17.57
CA PRO A 118 -33.36 21.27 17.45
C PRO A 118 -33.01 19.79 17.59
N ASP A 119 -33.77 19.03 18.39
CA ASP A 119 -33.53 17.61 18.63
C ASP A 119 -33.78 16.79 17.36
N ARG A 120 -34.75 17.18 16.55
CA ARG A 120 -35.03 16.54 15.27
C ARG A 120 -33.91 16.74 14.26
N TYR A 121 -33.35 17.95 14.19
CA TYR A 121 -32.17 18.19 13.37
C TYR A 121 -30.95 17.42 13.89
N ARG A 122 -30.73 17.35 15.21
CA ARG A 122 -29.66 16.54 15.82
C ARG A 122 -29.77 15.06 15.43
N SER A 123 -30.99 14.51 15.35
CA SER A 123 -31.23 13.14 14.89
C SER A 123 -30.84 12.95 13.42
N LEU A 124 -31.25 13.87 12.54
CA LEU A 124 -30.85 13.87 11.12
C LEU A 124 -29.32 14.01 10.95
N PHE A 125 -28.71 14.91 11.70
CA PHE A 125 -27.26 15.12 11.72
C PHE A 125 -26.52 13.83 12.08
N LYS A 126 -26.96 13.12 13.13
CA LYS A 126 -26.41 11.81 13.50
C LYS A 126 -26.54 10.83 12.33
N ALA A 127 -27.68 10.75 11.66
CA ALA A 127 -27.89 9.80 10.56
C ALA A 127 -26.93 10.07 9.39
N ILE A 128 -26.71 11.34 9.04
CA ILE A 128 -25.74 11.70 7.99
C ILE A 128 -24.31 11.40 8.47
N LEU A 129 -23.94 11.77 9.69
CA LEU A 129 -22.62 11.52 10.26
C LEU A 129 -22.29 10.02 10.38
N HIS A 130 -23.27 9.16 10.64
CA HIS A 130 -23.11 7.71 10.74
C HIS A 130 -23.02 6.99 9.40
N SER A 131 -23.35 7.67 8.30
CA SER A 131 -23.19 7.16 6.95
C SER A 131 -21.71 7.04 6.53
N LYS A 132 -21.46 6.38 5.39
CA LYS A 132 -20.15 6.40 4.72
C LYS A 132 -19.88 7.76 4.07
N PHE A 133 -18.64 8.21 4.18
CA PHE A 133 -18.19 9.49 3.60
C PHE A 133 -17.33 9.27 2.36
N GLU A 134 -16.86 8.04 2.10
CA GLU A 134 -16.28 7.70 0.81
C GLU A 134 -17.34 7.87 -0.29
N ALA A 135 -16.91 8.30 -1.48
CA ALA A 135 -17.81 8.50 -2.60
C ALA A 135 -18.59 7.21 -2.88
N ALA A 136 -19.92 7.32 -2.86
CA ALA A 136 -20.79 6.22 -3.24
C ALA A 136 -20.44 5.74 -4.65
N GLY A 137 -20.46 4.42 -4.88
CA GLY A 137 -20.15 3.84 -6.19
C GLY A 137 -21.08 4.37 -7.30
N LEU A 138 -22.26 4.87 -6.92
CA LEU A 138 -23.19 5.56 -7.79
C LEU A 138 -22.91 7.08 -7.81
N LYS A 139 -22.29 7.55 -8.90
CA LYS A 139 -21.88 8.96 -9.08
C LYS A 139 -23.03 9.96 -8.85
N VAL A 140 -24.21 9.72 -9.41
CA VAL A 140 -25.36 10.63 -9.27
C VAL A 140 -25.85 10.75 -7.82
N LEU A 141 -25.73 9.68 -7.03
CA LEU A 141 -26.06 9.71 -5.60
C LEU A 141 -25.00 10.49 -4.82
N HIS A 142 -23.72 10.30 -5.15
CA HIS A 142 -22.62 11.02 -4.53
C HIS A 142 -22.75 12.54 -4.78
N GLU A 143 -22.85 12.95 -6.04
CA GLU A 143 -22.84 14.36 -6.45
C GLU A 143 -24.09 15.13 -6.02
N HIS A 144 -25.28 14.50 -6.10
CA HIS A 144 -26.55 15.21 -5.88
C HIS A 144 -27.19 14.97 -4.51
N VAL A 145 -26.69 14.04 -3.70
CA VAL A 145 -27.22 13.77 -2.36
C VAL A 145 -26.14 13.71 -1.30
N GLN A 146 -25.22 12.76 -1.41
CA GLN A 146 -24.26 12.47 -0.35
C GLN A 146 -23.37 13.68 -0.07
N GLN A 147 -22.70 14.22 -1.09
CA GLN A 147 -21.78 15.33 -0.94
C GLN A 147 -22.51 16.60 -0.47
N PRO A 148 -23.66 17.01 -1.07
CA PRO A 148 -24.42 18.15 -0.58
C PRO A 148 -24.89 18.03 0.87
N LEU A 149 -25.26 16.83 1.34
CA LEU A 149 -25.66 16.62 2.74
C LEU A 149 -24.45 16.63 3.68
N ILE A 150 -23.31 16.08 3.25
CA ILE A 150 -22.04 16.16 3.99
C ILE A 150 -21.62 17.61 4.15
N ASP A 151 -21.66 18.41 3.09
CA ASP A 151 -21.30 19.82 3.12
C ASP A 151 -22.24 20.59 4.06
N PHE A 152 -23.54 20.29 4.00
CA PHE A 152 -24.54 20.92 4.87
C PHE A 152 -24.28 20.65 6.36
N ILE A 153 -23.97 19.41 6.75
CA ILE A 153 -23.67 19.12 8.16
C ILE A 153 -22.31 19.66 8.60
N LYS A 154 -21.36 19.86 7.68
CA LYS A 154 -20.09 20.55 7.97
C LYS A 154 -20.32 22.02 8.27
N GLU A 155 -21.31 22.65 7.65
CA GLU A 155 -21.67 24.06 7.90
C GLU A 155 -22.52 24.24 9.17
N HIS A 156 -23.23 23.20 9.62
CA HIS A 156 -24.25 23.28 10.67
C HIS A 156 -24.04 22.23 11.79
N VAL A 157 -22.83 22.17 12.33
CA VAL A 157 -22.46 21.25 13.42
C VAL A 157 -23.15 21.68 14.74
N PRO A 158 -23.92 20.80 15.41
CA PRO A 158 -24.57 21.10 16.68
C PRO A 158 -23.60 21.36 17.84
N THR A 159 -23.90 22.37 18.64
CA THR A 159 -23.09 22.74 19.82
C THR A 159 -23.88 22.57 21.14
N ILE A 160 -23.15 22.51 22.27
CA ILE A 160 -23.74 22.37 23.62
C ILE A 160 -24.60 23.58 23.99
N ASP A 161 -24.20 24.78 23.57
CA ASP A 161 -24.95 26.03 23.78
C ASP A 161 -26.15 26.19 22.83
N GLY A 162 -26.47 25.17 22.03
CA GLY A 162 -27.66 25.11 21.20
C GLY A 162 -27.55 25.82 19.86
N ARG A 163 -26.34 26.24 19.45
CA ARG A 163 -26.06 26.82 18.14
C ARG A 163 -25.73 25.73 17.11
N PHE A 164 -25.70 26.12 15.84
CA PHE A 164 -25.30 25.30 14.72
C PHE A 164 -24.28 26.07 13.90
N LEU A 165 -23.04 25.60 13.87
CA LEU A 165 -21.90 26.35 13.36
C LEU A 165 -21.04 25.49 12.44
N GLU A 166 -20.21 26.12 11.62
CA GLU A 166 -19.28 25.38 10.76
C GLU A 166 -18.31 24.55 11.61
N ALA A 167 -17.90 23.39 11.08
CA ALA A 167 -17.05 22.41 11.75
C ALA A 167 -15.75 23.04 12.29
N ASP A 168 -15.17 24.00 11.57
CA ASP A 168 -13.98 24.72 12.00
C ASP A 168 -14.19 25.52 13.29
N HIS A 169 -15.43 25.92 13.59
CA HIS A 169 -15.80 26.64 14.81
C HIS A 169 -16.15 25.73 15.99
N VAL A 170 -16.12 24.41 15.82
CA VAL A 170 -16.57 23.45 16.84
C VAL A 170 -15.42 22.55 17.31
N LEU A 171 -15.33 22.34 18.62
CA LEU A 171 -14.33 21.50 19.28
C LEU A 171 -14.98 20.33 20.01
N VAL A 172 -14.32 19.18 20.01
CA VAL A 172 -14.73 18.02 20.83
C VAL A 172 -14.09 18.13 22.20
N ARG A 173 -14.90 18.08 23.27
CA ARG A 173 -14.43 18.15 24.65
C ARG A 173 -13.82 16.83 25.08
N ASP A 174 -12.54 16.85 25.46
CA ASP A 174 -11.82 15.74 26.09
C ASP A 174 -11.42 16.13 27.51
N SER A 175 -12.45 16.43 28.31
CA SER A 175 -12.30 16.90 29.68
C SER A 175 -13.57 16.63 30.46
N LYS A 176 -13.42 16.27 31.74
CA LYS A 176 -14.56 16.16 32.67
C LYS A 176 -14.96 17.53 33.23
N LEU A 177 -14.17 18.57 32.95
CA LEU A 177 -14.42 19.92 33.41
C LEU A 177 -15.31 20.69 32.44
N SER A 178 -16.13 21.57 33.01
CA SER A 178 -16.88 22.55 32.25
C SER A 178 -15.98 23.76 31.97
N ILE A 179 -15.33 23.78 30.81
CA ILE A 179 -14.41 24.86 30.42
C ILE A 179 -15.19 25.94 29.63
N PRO A 180 -15.22 27.19 30.10
CA PRO A 180 -15.91 28.28 29.42
C PRO A 180 -15.03 28.86 28.29
N LEU A 181 -15.23 28.41 27.04
CA LEU A 181 -14.42 28.85 25.89
C LEU A 181 -14.55 30.35 25.60
N GLU A 182 -15.74 30.94 25.76
CA GLU A 182 -15.99 32.37 25.53
C GLU A 182 -15.22 33.25 26.54
N ASP A 183 -15.22 32.90 27.84
CA ASP A 183 -14.45 33.61 28.87
C ASP A 183 -12.94 33.55 28.62
N PHE A 184 -12.51 32.51 27.91
CA PHE A 184 -11.13 32.25 27.50
C PHE A 184 -10.72 33.00 26.22
N GLY A 185 -11.63 33.77 25.62
CA GLY A 185 -11.39 34.49 24.36
C GLY A 185 -11.22 33.55 23.16
N ILE A 186 -11.66 32.28 23.30
CA ILE A 186 -11.61 31.30 22.22
C ILE A 186 -12.93 31.36 21.48
N GLU A 187 -12.90 31.88 20.25
CA GLU A 187 -14.05 31.95 19.33
C GLU A 187 -14.37 30.56 18.74
N LYS A 188 -14.63 29.58 19.61
CA LYS A 188 -15.03 28.20 19.29
C LYS A 188 -16.09 27.72 20.27
N HIS A 189 -16.87 26.72 19.86
CA HIS A 189 -17.97 26.16 20.64
C HIS A 189 -17.78 24.67 20.89
N TRP A 190 -18.34 24.17 21.98
CA TRP A 190 -18.30 22.75 22.31
C TRP A 190 -19.28 21.95 21.45
N PHE A 191 -18.81 20.85 20.86
CA PHE A 191 -19.66 19.89 20.16
C PHE A 191 -20.74 19.35 21.10
N HIS A 192 -21.98 19.26 20.61
CA HIS A 192 -23.16 18.94 21.42
C HIS A 192 -23.01 17.65 22.25
N TRP A 193 -22.40 16.62 21.67
CA TRP A 193 -22.19 15.33 22.32
C TRP A 193 -20.83 15.27 23.00
N ALA A 194 -20.83 15.02 24.32
CA ALA A 194 -19.62 14.97 25.14
C ALA A 194 -19.60 13.84 26.18
N ASP A 195 -20.64 13.00 26.22
CA ASP A 195 -20.78 11.92 27.20
C ASP A 195 -20.31 10.56 26.63
N GLU A 196 -19.97 9.61 27.52
CA GLU A 196 -19.53 8.27 27.12
C GLU A 196 -20.58 7.51 26.30
N ALA A 197 -21.88 7.78 26.53
CA ALA A 197 -22.97 7.18 25.76
C ALA A 197 -22.93 7.56 24.26
N ASP A 198 -22.32 8.70 23.92
CA ASP A 198 -22.18 9.21 22.56
C ASP A 198 -20.83 8.87 21.91
N ALA A 199 -20.03 8.00 22.54
CA ALA A 199 -18.72 7.60 22.01
C ALA A 199 -18.72 7.24 20.51
N PRO A 200 -19.71 6.52 19.94
CA PRO A 200 -19.76 6.23 18.51
C PRO A 200 -19.93 7.47 17.63
N THR A 201 -20.65 8.49 18.10
CA THR A 201 -20.88 9.76 17.38
C THR A 201 -19.64 10.64 17.48
N ILE A 202 -19.06 10.76 18.68
CA ILE A 202 -17.82 11.51 18.93
C ILE A 202 -16.66 10.93 18.10
N SER A 203 -16.51 9.61 18.06
CA SER A 203 -15.46 8.95 17.28
C SER A 203 -15.56 9.26 15.79
N ARG A 204 -16.78 9.31 15.24
CA ARG A 204 -17.01 9.65 13.82
C ARG A 204 -16.81 11.14 13.54
N ALA A 205 -17.19 12.02 14.47
CA ALA A 205 -16.98 13.46 14.31
C ALA A 205 -15.48 13.83 14.29
N LYS A 206 -14.64 13.09 15.03
CA LYS A 206 -13.17 13.28 15.07
C LYS A 206 -12.44 12.75 13.84
N ASP A 207 -13.07 11.89 13.04
CA ASP A 207 -12.46 11.29 11.86
C ASP A 207 -12.17 12.37 10.80
N ASN A 208 -10.90 12.49 10.38
CA ASN A 208 -10.45 13.47 9.39
C ASN A 208 -11.08 13.24 8.01
N ALA A 209 -11.50 12.01 7.70
CA ALA A 209 -12.23 11.72 6.47
C ALA A 209 -13.70 12.18 6.55
N ARG A 210 -14.19 12.57 7.74
CA ARG A 210 -15.56 13.03 7.98
C ARG A 210 -15.63 14.52 8.28
N LEU A 211 -15.78 14.89 9.56
CA LEU A 211 -15.83 16.28 10.02
C LEU A 211 -14.45 16.78 10.48
N GLY A 212 -13.55 15.89 10.89
CA GLY A 212 -12.21 16.26 11.37
C GLY A 212 -12.23 17.18 12.59
N LEU A 213 -13.25 17.08 13.45
CA LEU A 213 -13.38 17.97 14.60
C LEU A 213 -12.19 17.78 15.54
N LYS A 214 -11.57 18.90 15.90
CA LYS A 214 -10.37 18.88 16.73
C LYS A 214 -10.73 18.59 18.17
N LEU A 215 -9.98 17.66 18.74
CA LEU A 215 -10.04 17.34 20.16
C LEU A 215 -9.39 18.47 20.96
N ALA A 216 -10.12 19.05 21.89
CA ALA A 216 -9.60 20.04 22.81
C ALA A 216 -9.52 19.45 24.22
N THR A 217 -8.27 19.28 24.67
CA THR A 217 -7.92 18.92 26.04
C THR A 217 -7.71 20.19 26.86
N VAL A 218 -7.72 20.05 28.20
CA VAL A 218 -7.36 21.12 29.14
C VAL A 218 -6.01 21.76 28.76
N ASP A 219 -4.97 20.96 28.54
CA ASP A 219 -3.63 21.45 28.13
C ASP A 219 -3.65 22.23 26.80
N HIS A 220 -4.36 21.71 25.78
CA HIS A 220 -4.44 22.37 24.47
C HIS A 220 -5.06 23.77 24.57
N LEU A 221 -6.09 23.91 25.40
CA LEU A 221 -6.82 25.15 25.56
C LEU A 221 -6.02 26.18 26.35
N ILE A 222 -5.45 25.78 27.49
CA ILE A 222 -4.70 26.68 28.39
C ILE A 222 -3.53 27.38 27.67
N ARG A 223 -2.88 26.69 26.74
CA ARG A 223 -1.78 27.26 25.93
C ARG A 223 -2.20 28.39 24.99
N LYS A 224 -3.50 28.52 24.71
CA LYS A 224 -4.07 29.53 23.80
C LYS A 224 -4.78 30.66 24.52
N VAL A 225 -4.90 30.58 25.84
CA VAL A 225 -5.74 31.46 26.65
C VAL A 225 -4.89 32.52 27.34
N ASP A 226 -5.47 33.71 27.49
CA ASP A 226 -4.85 34.78 28.25
C ASP A 226 -4.63 34.36 29.72
N ALA A 227 -3.44 34.63 30.25
CA ALA A 227 -3.04 34.18 31.59
C ALA A 227 -3.99 34.69 32.69
N ARG A 228 -4.64 35.84 32.50
CA ARG A 228 -5.60 36.39 33.45
C ARG A 228 -6.90 35.61 33.46
N ALA A 229 -7.47 35.31 32.29
CA ALA A 229 -8.71 34.55 32.16
C ALA A 229 -8.57 33.14 32.74
N LEU A 230 -7.43 32.50 32.50
CA LEU A 230 -7.08 31.22 33.12
C LEU A 230 -7.06 31.33 34.66
N SER A 231 -6.39 32.34 35.20
CA SER A 231 -6.24 32.53 36.64
C SER A 231 -7.60 32.79 37.30
N GLU A 232 -8.45 33.63 36.70
CA GLU A 232 -9.80 33.90 37.20
C GLU A 232 -10.67 32.63 37.23
N TRP A 233 -10.59 31.78 36.20
CA TRP A 233 -11.30 30.50 36.16
C TRP A 233 -10.77 29.51 37.21
N VAL A 234 -9.45 29.27 37.25
CA VAL A 234 -8.82 28.32 38.20
C VAL A 234 -9.06 28.73 39.65
N GLN A 235 -9.12 30.03 39.93
CA GLN A 235 -9.41 30.56 41.26
C GLN A 235 -10.84 30.25 41.69
N GLY A 236 -11.79 30.22 40.75
CA GLY A 236 -13.21 29.92 40.99
C GLY A 236 -13.53 28.43 41.15
N LEU A 237 -12.63 27.51 40.78
CA LEU A 237 -12.90 26.07 40.81
C LEU A 237 -13.09 25.53 42.26
N PRO A 238 -14.12 24.71 42.53
CA PRO A 238 -14.19 23.92 43.76
C PRO A 238 -12.97 22.99 43.91
N GLU A 239 -12.66 22.55 45.14
CA GLU A 239 -11.49 21.71 45.43
C GLU A 239 -11.44 20.43 44.58
N GLN A 240 -12.57 19.75 44.40
CA GLN A 240 -12.66 18.54 43.56
C GLN A 240 -12.42 18.81 42.07
N GLU A 241 -12.89 19.95 41.55
CA GLU A 241 -12.67 20.34 40.16
C GLU A 241 -11.24 20.86 39.93
N TYR A 242 -10.65 21.50 40.94
CA TYR A 242 -9.24 21.90 40.93
C TYR A 242 -8.30 20.67 40.90
N ASP A 243 -8.58 19.65 41.70
CA ASP A 243 -7.86 18.37 41.62
C ASP A 243 -8.02 17.71 40.25
N GLN A 244 -9.23 17.74 39.69
CA GLN A 244 -9.48 17.19 38.35
C GLN A 244 -8.76 18.01 37.27
N PHE A 245 -8.68 19.33 37.41
CA PHE A 245 -7.87 20.21 36.57
C PHE A 245 -6.39 19.82 36.61
N LEU A 246 -5.82 19.64 37.80
CA LEU A 246 -4.42 19.23 37.95
C LEU A 246 -4.15 17.85 37.35
N LYS A 247 -5.09 16.91 37.44
CA LYS A 247 -4.98 15.57 36.81
C LYS A 247 -5.04 15.59 35.28
N GLU A 248 -5.84 16.49 34.70
CA GLU A 248 -6.01 16.58 33.25
C GLU A 248 -4.93 17.43 32.56
N MET A 249 -4.13 18.17 33.31
CA MET A 249 -2.92 18.81 32.80
C MET A 249 -1.96 17.75 32.26
N LYS A 250 -1.46 17.94 31.05
CA LYS A 250 -0.41 17.09 30.47
C LYS A 250 0.95 17.74 30.65
N ARG A 251 2.01 16.92 30.70
CA ARG A 251 3.37 17.46 30.77
C ARG A 251 3.68 18.19 29.45
N PRO A 252 4.13 19.46 29.49
CA PRO A 252 4.52 20.19 28.29
C PRO A 252 5.58 19.48 27.45
N SER A 253 5.48 19.53 26.13
CA SER A 253 6.50 19.00 25.22
C SER A 253 7.84 19.74 25.32
N GLY A 254 7.84 21.06 25.59
CA GLY A 254 9.06 21.82 25.89
C GLY A 254 9.42 21.92 27.38
N GLY A 255 8.80 21.09 28.22
CA GLY A 255 9.08 21.02 29.67
C GLY A 255 8.35 22.08 30.50
N LEU A 256 8.45 21.96 31.82
CA LEU A 256 7.65 22.75 32.78
C LEU A 256 7.93 24.26 32.75
N LYS A 257 9.03 24.69 32.11
CA LYS A 257 9.33 26.11 31.89
C LYS A 257 8.26 26.83 31.09
N GLU A 258 7.54 26.13 30.22
CA GLU A 258 6.44 26.74 29.45
C GLU A 258 5.31 27.21 30.37
N LEU A 259 5.16 26.59 31.54
CA LEU A 259 4.15 26.96 32.54
C LEU A 259 4.69 27.96 33.58
N ALA A 260 5.95 28.39 33.45
CA ALA A 260 6.66 29.19 34.45
C ALA A 260 5.92 30.47 34.89
N GLY A 261 5.28 31.14 33.93
CA GLY A 261 4.58 32.41 34.13
C GLY A 261 3.07 32.26 34.38
N LEU A 262 2.52 31.04 34.34
CA LEU A 262 1.09 30.82 34.52
C LEU A 262 0.74 30.79 36.02
N GLN A 263 -0.24 31.59 36.43
CA GLN A 263 -0.71 31.63 37.82
C GLN A 263 -1.83 30.62 38.04
N PHE A 264 -1.47 29.39 38.43
CA PHE A 264 -2.44 28.31 38.68
C PHE A 264 -2.20 27.56 40.00
N ILE A 265 -1.12 27.89 40.71
CA ILE A 265 -0.77 27.27 41.99
C ILE A 265 -1.50 28.02 43.10
N ARG A 266 -2.28 27.31 43.92
CA ARG A 266 -2.97 27.90 45.08
C ARG A 266 -2.01 28.06 46.25
N ALA A 267 -1.77 29.31 46.66
CA ALA A 267 -0.94 29.66 47.82
C ALA A 267 -1.67 30.66 48.75
N ASP A 268 -1.11 30.90 49.94
CA ASP A 268 -1.67 31.82 50.94
C ASP A 268 -1.74 33.26 50.39
N GLY A 269 -2.92 33.64 49.87
CA GLY A 269 -3.17 34.96 49.29
C GLY A 269 -3.65 34.97 47.82
N GLY A 270 -3.77 33.83 47.16
CA GLY A 270 -4.30 33.72 45.80
C GLY A 270 -3.57 32.72 44.91
N LEU A 271 -3.74 32.86 43.59
CA LEU A 271 -2.98 32.08 42.61
C LEU A 271 -1.60 32.70 42.36
N VAL A 272 -0.58 31.85 42.28
CA VAL A 272 0.80 32.24 42.01
C VAL A 272 1.40 31.38 40.88
N SER A 273 2.42 31.90 40.21
CA SER A 273 3.18 31.18 39.17
C SER A 273 4.49 30.61 39.73
N PHE A 274 5.13 29.68 39.01
CA PHE A 274 6.47 29.21 39.37
C PHE A 274 7.48 30.36 39.44
N ASN A 275 7.40 31.33 38.54
CA ASN A 275 8.23 32.53 38.56
C ASN A 275 7.99 33.38 39.81
N ASP A 276 6.74 33.50 40.27
CA ASP A 276 6.42 34.27 41.47
C ASP A 276 6.94 33.58 42.74
N LEU A 277 6.90 32.25 42.78
CA LEU A 277 7.42 31.44 43.87
C LEU A 277 8.96 31.47 43.94
N LEU A 278 9.65 31.61 42.81
CA LEU A 278 11.12 31.72 42.75
C LEU A 278 11.66 33.11 43.13
N LYS A 279 10.82 34.16 43.14
CA LYS A 279 11.25 35.52 43.51
C LYS A 279 11.52 35.71 45.00
N LYS A 280 11.02 34.81 45.86
CA LYS A 280 11.15 34.92 47.32
C LYS A 280 11.55 33.58 47.95
N PRO A 281 12.44 33.57 48.96
CA PRO A 281 12.84 32.35 49.67
C PRO A 281 11.67 31.56 50.27
N GLU A 282 10.61 32.24 50.73
CA GLU A 282 9.42 31.62 51.31
C GLU A 282 8.55 30.91 50.25
N GLY A 283 8.60 31.36 49.00
CA GLY A 283 7.82 30.78 47.89
C GLY A 283 8.25 29.35 47.54
N LEU A 284 9.54 29.02 47.67
CA LEU A 284 10.03 27.65 47.50
C LEU A 284 9.43 26.68 48.53
N THR A 285 9.20 27.14 49.76
CA THR A 285 8.58 26.33 50.81
C THR A 285 7.09 26.11 50.53
N GLN A 286 6.41 27.13 50.02
CA GLN A 286 5.01 27.04 49.60
C GLN A 286 4.82 26.10 48.42
N LEU A 287 5.75 26.09 47.46
CA LEU A 287 5.71 25.19 46.31
C LEU A 287 5.77 23.71 46.73
N LEU A 288 6.69 23.39 47.66
CA LEU A 288 6.84 22.04 48.20
C LEU A 288 5.59 21.61 48.96
N GLY A 289 5.04 22.48 49.82
CA GLY A 289 3.79 22.21 50.53
C GLY A 289 2.59 22.02 49.60
N TRP A 290 2.51 22.76 48.49
CA TRP A 290 1.49 22.57 47.46
C TRP A 290 1.62 21.20 46.78
N TYR A 291 2.85 20.78 46.45
CA TYR A 291 3.10 19.47 45.84
C TYR A 291 2.72 18.31 46.80
N GLU A 292 3.07 18.43 48.09
CA GLU A 292 2.70 17.46 49.13
C GLU A 292 1.18 17.38 49.36
N ALA A 293 0.46 18.50 49.27
CA ALA A 293 -0.99 18.55 49.43
C ALA A 293 -1.74 17.85 48.27
N HIS A 294 -1.09 17.64 47.12
CA HIS A 294 -1.69 17.03 45.93
C HIS A 294 -0.86 15.84 45.42
N PRO A 295 -0.85 14.68 46.13
CA PRO A 295 0.07 13.57 45.85
C PRO A 295 -0.05 12.97 44.44
N HIS A 296 -1.20 13.12 43.79
CA HIS A 296 -1.45 12.67 42.42
C HIS A 296 -0.63 13.44 41.38
N LEU A 297 -0.07 14.60 41.72
CA LEU A 297 0.85 15.35 40.86
C LEU A 297 2.08 14.54 40.46
N ASN A 298 2.50 13.55 41.26
CA ASN A 298 3.64 12.69 40.92
C ASN A 298 3.37 11.80 39.69
N GLU A 299 2.11 11.56 39.30
CA GLU A 299 1.74 10.90 38.05
C GLU A 299 1.88 11.84 36.83
N TRP A 300 1.71 13.14 37.04
CA TRP A 300 1.83 14.18 36.00
C TRP A 300 3.28 14.66 35.84
N VAL A 301 3.94 14.99 36.94
CA VAL A 301 5.28 15.56 37.04
C VAL A 301 5.98 14.96 38.25
N SER A 302 7.06 14.22 38.00
CA SER A 302 7.88 13.70 39.10
C SER A 302 8.55 14.84 39.87
N MET A 303 8.79 14.62 41.16
CA MET A 303 9.53 15.57 42.00
C MET A 303 10.89 15.95 41.38
N LYS A 304 11.58 14.97 40.79
CA LYS A 304 12.84 15.15 40.06
C LYS A 304 12.72 16.11 38.87
N ASP A 305 11.69 15.94 38.04
CA ASP A 305 11.46 16.76 36.85
C ASP A 305 11.09 18.20 37.22
N LEU A 306 10.29 18.37 38.26
CA LEU A 306 9.94 19.69 38.80
C LEU A 306 11.20 20.41 39.27
N GLU A 307 12.02 19.76 40.10
CA GLU A 307 13.26 20.30 40.64
C GLU A 307 14.27 20.67 39.55
N LEU A 308 14.48 19.80 38.56
CA LEU A 308 15.35 20.10 37.42
C LEU A 308 14.85 21.33 36.65
N THR A 309 13.53 21.47 36.47
CA THR A 309 12.98 22.65 35.80
C THR A 309 13.21 23.92 36.62
N LEU A 310 13.01 23.89 37.94
CA LEU A 310 13.28 25.04 38.82
C LEU A 310 14.75 25.48 38.74
N VAL A 311 15.67 24.51 38.74
CA VAL A 311 17.11 24.72 38.52
C VAL A 311 17.36 25.37 37.17
N GLU A 312 16.62 24.96 36.16
CA GLU A 312 16.82 25.52 34.84
C GLU A 312 16.23 26.92 34.64
N MET A 313 15.21 27.27 35.43
CA MET A 313 14.56 28.59 35.47
C MET A 313 15.32 29.60 36.33
N THR A 314 16.20 29.13 37.22
CA THR A 314 17.07 30.02 38.00
C THR A 314 18.21 30.53 37.12
N ASP A 315 18.51 31.82 37.27
CA ASP A 315 19.65 32.44 36.61
C ASP A 315 20.93 31.69 36.95
N ALA A 316 21.85 31.58 35.98
CA ALA A 316 23.18 30.99 36.17
C ALA A 316 24.13 31.93 36.95
N THR A 317 23.61 32.56 38.01
CA THR A 317 24.35 33.46 38.90
C THR A 317 24.14 33.00 40.33
N TRP A 318 25.21 33.06 41.12
CA TRP A 318 25.12 32.73 42.52
C TRP A 318 24.55 33.91 43.30
N ASN A 319 23.28 33.80 43.67
CA ASN A 319 22.45 34.76 44.40
C ASN A 319 21.55 34.05 45.43
N GLU A 320 20.77 34.83 46.21
CA GLU A 320 20.02 34.31 47.37
C GLU A 320 19.05 33.20 46.96
N THR A 321 18.37 33.40 45.84
CA THR A 321 17.47 32.40 45.25
C THR A 321 18.18 31.11 44.89
N SER A 322 19.33 31.18 44.19
CA SER A 322 20.09 29.99 43.79
C SER A 322 20.67 29.20 44.98
N ALA A 323 21.08 29.90 46.05
CA ALA A 323 21.61 29.26 47.26
C ALA A 323 20.48 28.58 48.05
N GLN A 324 19.34 29.24 48.18
CA GLN A 324 18.14 28.70 48.84
C GLN A 324 17.52 27.53 48.06
N LEU A 325 17.58 27.58 46.73
CA LEU A 325 17.18 26.47 45.87
C LEU A 325 18.09 25.27 46.12
N LEU A 326 19.42 25.44 46.04
CA LEU A 326 20.39 24.37 46.24
C LEU A 326 20.19 23.60 47.55
N ILE A 327 19.89 24.31 48.64
CA ILE A 327 19.70 23.73 49.98
C ILE A 327 18.38 22.95 50.09
N ARG A 328 17.35 23.28 49.28
CA ARG A 328 16.01 22.66 49.34
C ARG A 328 15.76 21.58 48.30
N LEU A 329 16.62 21.47 47.28
CA LEU A 329 16.52 20.39 46.29
C LEU A 329 16.72 19.04 46.97
N THR A 330 15.74 18.15 46.82
CA THR A 330 15.73 16.81 47.42
C THR A 330 16.44 15.80 46.53
N THR A 331 16.38 15.96 45.21
CA THR A 331 16.99 15.03 44.25
C THR A 331 18.45 15.35 43.98
N LYS A 332 19.28 14.30 43.88
CA LYS A 332 20.72 14.44 43.61
C LYS A 332 20.96 15.07 42.23
N GLU A 333 20.22 14.64 41.20
CA GLU A 333 20.49 15.12 39.84
C GLU A 333 20.19 16.62 39.66
N ALA A 334 19.14 17.14 40.32
CA ALA A 334 18.85 18.57 40.30
C ALA A 334 19.93 19.39 41.02
N ARG A 335 20.42 18.88 42.17
CA ARG A 335 21.55 19.49 42.90
C ARG A 335 22.79 19.58 42.02
N ASP A 336 23.21 18.47 41.42
CA ASP A 336 24.38 18.39 40.53
C ASP A 336 24.23 19.35 39.33
N THR A 337 23.05 19.38 38.70
CA THR A 337 22.75 20.23 37.54
C THR A 337 22.82 21.73 37.89
N LEU A 338 22.31 22.15 39.05
CA LEU A 338 22.38 23.54 39.50
C LEU A 338 23.83 23.98 39.70
N ILE A 339 24.62 23.14 40.37
CA ILE A 339 26.05 23.37 40.59
C ILE A 339 26.78 23.46 39.25
N GLU A 340 26.48 22.59 38.28
CA GLU A 340 27.05 22.61 36.92
C GLU A 340 26.74 23.90 36.14
N ARG A 341 25.57 24.49 36.33
CA ARG A 341 25.20 25.75 35.66
C ARG A 341 25.85 26.98 36.28
N LEU A 342 26.11 26.96 37.58
CA LEU A 342 26.67 28.11 38.29
C LEU A 342 28.16 28.28 37.96
N PRO A 343 28.63 29.48 37.56
CA PRO A 343 30.03 29.70 37.21
C PRO A 343 30.94 29.63 38.44
N ARG A 344 30.42 30.07 39.59
CA ARG A 344 31.09 30.02 40.89
C ARG A 344 30.05 29.98 42.01
N LEU A 345 30.39 29.35 43.13
CA LEU A 345 29.61 29.32 44.37
C LEU A 345 30.35 30.23 45.35
N VAL A 346 29.82 31.42 45.63
CA VAL A 346 30.52 32.41 46.48
C VAL A 346 29.95 32.37 47.89
N VAL A 347 30.74 31.90 48.85
CA VAL A 347 30.34 31.96 50.26
C VAL A 347 31.00 33.17 50.91
N GLU A 348 30.18 34.17 51.27
CA GLU A 348 30.61 35.39 51.94
C GLU A 348 30.64 35.19 53.47
N LYS A 349 31.77 35.57 54.08
CA LYS A 349 31.97 35.44 55.53
C LYS A 349 31.17 36.53 56.28
N GLY A 350 30.18 36.12 57.07
CA GLY A 350 29.46 37.03 57.99
C GLY A 350 27.94 37.12 57.80
N GLU A 351 27.37 36.63 56.71
CA GLU A 351 25.91 36.48 56.58
C GLU A 351 25.48 35.11 57.10
N ALA A 352 24.87 35.09 58.29
CA ALA A 352 24.63 33.89 59.07
C ALA A 352 23.74 32.84 58.38
N PHE A 353 22.94 33.23 57.39
CA PHE A 353 22.05 32.32 56.66
C PHE A 353 22.74 31.65 55.47
N TYR A 354 23.66 32.36 54.81
CA TYR A 354 24.39 31.88 53.64
C TYR A 354 25.51 30.92 54.01
N GLU A 355 26.32 31.27 55.00
CA GLU A 355 27.50 30.51 55.38
C GLU A 355 27.11 29.22 56.13
N LYS A 356 26.27 29.34 57.17
CA LYS A 356 25.91 28.19 58.01
C LYS A 356 24.98 27.20 57.30
N GLY A 357 24.01 27.70 56.53
CA GLY A 357 23.07 26.85 55.79
C GLY A 357 23.75 26.04 54.70
N PHE A 358 24.63 26.69 53.91
CA PHE A 358 25.38 26.01 52.86
C PHE A 358 26.35 24.97 53.41
N PHE A 359 27.13 25.28 54.45
CA PHE A 359 28.08 24.30 55.01
C PHE A 359 27.40 23.14 55.74
N HIS A 360 26.24 23.37 56.35
CA HIS A 360 25.45 22.29 56.93
C HIS A 360 24.90 21.35 55.85
N TRP A 361 24.26 21.92 54.81
CA TRP A 361 23.80 21.16 53.66
C TRP A 361 24.96 20.41 52.97
N TRP A 362 26.11 21.06 52.80
CA TRP A 362 27.30 20.45 52.21
C TRP A 362 27.79 19.25 53.02
N ALA A 363 27.84 19.38 54.35
CA ALA A 363 28.26 18.30 55.24
C ALA A 363 27.31 17.10 55.20
N GLU A 364 26.01 17.32 55.01
CA GLU A 364 25.01 16.25 54.92
C GLU A 364 25.02 15.52 53.57
N HIS A 365 25.49 16.17 52.50
CA HIS A 365 25.38 15.66 51.14
C HIS A 365 26.74 15.46 50.42
N MET A 366 27.86 15.61 51.12
CA MET A 366 29.22 15.50 50.56
C MET A 366 29.55 14.12 49.97
N ASP A 367 28.95 13.04 50.51
CA ASP A 367 29.12 11.68 50.00
C ASP A 367 28.22 11.38 48.78
N GLU A 368 27.19 12.21 48.55
CA GLU A 368 26.20 12.01 47.50
C GLU A 368 26.52 12.83 46.24
N ILE A 369 27.08 14.03 46.36
CA ILE A 369 27.33 14.98 45.25
C ILE A 369 28.77 14.81 44.70
N ASP A 370 29.01 15.06 43.41
CA ASP A 370 30.39 15.09 42.89
C ASP A 370 31.18 16.23 43.55
N CYS A 371 31.94 15.85 44.58
CA CYS A 371 32.80 16.75 45.33
C CYS A 371 33.74 17.57 44.44
N GLN A 372 34.11 17.05 43.27
CA GLN A 372 35.05 17.69 42.38
C GLN A 372 34.38 18.80 41.55
N LEU A 373 33.08 18.68 41.31
CA LEU A 373 32.28 19.69 40.63
C LEU A 373 32.11 20.95 41.50
N VAL A 374 31.72 20.77 42.77
CA VAL A 374 31.59 21.87 43.74
C VAL A 374 32.94 22.51 44.04
N ARG A 375 34.00 21.71 44.25
CA ARG A 375 35.36 22.24 44.50
C ARG A 375 35.82 23.21 43.42
N ARG A 376 35.66 22.87 42.14
CA ARG A 376 36.12 23.72 41.02
C ARG A 376 35.46 25.10 40.98
N LYS A 377 34.30 25.24 41.60
CA LYS A 377 33.43 26.41 41.51
C LYS A 377 33.32 27.17 42.83
N LEU A 378 33.63 26.53 43.96
CA LEU A 378 33.56 27.15 45.28
C LEU A 378 34.63 28.24 45.43
N VAL A 379 34.18 29.43 45.79
CA VAL A 379 34.97 30.63 46.03
C VAL A 379 34.55 31.17 47.39
N LEU A 380 35.53 31.44 48.24
CA LEU A 380 35.29 32.03 49.55
C LEU A 380 35.60 33.52 49.46
N ARG A 381 34.59 34.36 49.66
CA ARG A 381 34.78 35.82 49.60
C ARG A 381 35.02 36.36 51.01
N VAL A 382 36.16 37.01 51.17
CA VAL A 382 36.60 37.63 52.43
C VAL A 382 36.88 39.12 52.17
N GLY A 383 35.94 39.98 52.55
CA GLY A 383 35.99 41.40 52.15
C GLY A 383 35.79 41.54 50.64
N GLU A 384 36.66 42.28 49.94
CA GLU A 384 36.62 42.42 48.48
C GLU A 384 37.43 41.34 47.73
N VAL A 385 38.01 40.37 48.44
CA VAL A 385 38.89 39.35 47.85
C VAL A 385 38.13 38.03 47.68
N ASP A 386 38.10 37.55 46.43
CA ASP A 386 37.57 36.24 46.05
C ASP A 386 38.71 35.22 46.06
N ILE A 387 38.62 34.22 46.95
CA ILE A 387 39.61 33.14 47.06
C ILE A 387 39.02 31.89 46.39
N GLY A 388 39.56 31.52 45.22
CA GLY A 388 39.18 30.30 44.50
C GLY A 388 39.78 29.05 45.13
N TRP A 389 39.10 27.92 44.97
CA TRP A 389 39.53 26.62 45.52
C TRP A 389 40.96 26.19 45.11
N ASN A 390 41.33 26.39 43.84
CA ASN A 390 42.68 26.06 43.34
C ASN A 390 43.73 27.11 43.72
N ASP A 391 43.31 28.33 44.05
CA ASP A 391 44.19 29.39 44.56
C ASP A 391 44.43 29.25 46.07
N ALA A 392 43.62 28.45 46.76
CA ALA A 392 43.75 28.11 48.17
C ALA A 392 44.87 27.08 48.46
N LEU A 393 45.94 27.06 47.66
CA LEU A 393 47.21 26.39 47.97
C LEU A 393 47.91 26.94 49.24
N ILE A 394 47.29 27.90 49.93
CA ILE A 394 47.83 28.60 51.11
C ILE A 394 47.00 28.34 52.38
N LEU A 395 45.87 27.64 52.32
CA LEU A 395 45.08 27.36 53.53
C LEU A 395 45.26 25.91 53.98
N GLU A 396 46.32 25.65 54.73
CA GLU A 396 46.55 24.35 55.38
C GLU A 396 45.50 24.03 56.45
N GLN A 397 44.83 25.05 57.04
CA GLN A 397 43.78 24.89 58.06
C GLN A 397 42.76 26.03 57.99
N ILE A 398 41.47 25.70 58.06
CA ILE A 398 40.40 26.66 58.38
C ILE A 398 39.82 26.29 59.75
N GLU A 399 39.83 27.24 60.68
CA GLU A 399 39.24 27.09 62.01
C GLU A 399 37.80 27.61 61.99
N LEU A 400 36.82 26.72 62.18
CA LEU A 400 35.42 27.11 62.31
C LEU A 400 34.98 27.06 63.78
N PRO A 401 34.31 28.11 64.29
CA PRO A 401 33.74 28.08 65.64
C PRO A 401 32.46 27.25 65.64
N THR A 402 32.44 26.18 66.45
CA THR A 402 31.20 25.42 66.68
C THR A 402 30.38 26.03 67.82
N PRO A 403 29.08 26.35 67.60
CA PRO A 403 28.15 26.65 68.70
C PRO A 403 27.81 25.37 69.49
N PRO A 404 27.56 25.45 70.81
CA PRO A 404 27.39 26.67 71.61
C PRO A 404 28.69 27.17 72.27
N ASN A 405 29.79 26.42 72.19
CA ASN A 405 30.93 26.62 73.09
C ASN A 405 32.16 27.28 72.43
N GLY A 406 32.05 27.71 71.17
CA GLY A 406 33.12 28.47 70.49
C GLY A 406 34.43 27.70 70.34
N LYS A 407 34.40 26.37 70.41
CA LYS A 407 35.59 25.54 70.23
C LYS A 407 35.95 25.57 68.75
N LEU A 408 37.12 26.12 68.44
CA LEU A 408 37.71 26.12 67.11
C LEU A 408 38.14 24.68 66.80
N ILE A 409 37.54 24.09 65.77
CA ILE A 409 38.00 22.80 65.24
C ILE A 409 38.82 23.11 63.99
N PRO A 410 40.11 22.73 63.94
CA PRO A 410 40.89 22.82 62.73
C PRO A 410 40.39 21.79 61.72
N LEU A 411 39.86 22.25 60.59
CA LEU A 411 39.53 21.40 59.44
C LEU A 411 40.76 21.31 58.54
N GLU A 412 41.39 20.14 58.52
CA GLU A 412 42.49 19.77 57.63
C GLU A 412 41.92 19.47 56.23
N LEU A 413 42.08 20.42 55.31
CA LEU A 413 41.50 20.41 53.96
C LEU A 413 42.04 19.26 53.08
N ASP A 414 43.22 18.75 53.38
CA ASP A 414 43.88 17.62 52.72
C ASP A 414 43.25 16.26 53.07
N LYS A 415 42.61 16.12 54.23
CA LYS A 415 41.90 14.89 54.64
C LYS A 415 40.52 14.72 54.02
N ILE A 416 39.91 15.82 53.59
CA ILE A 416 38.57 15.80 53.01
C ILE A 416 38.66 15.63 51.48
N LEU A 417 39.76 16.04 50.83
CA LEU A 417 39.77 16.31 49.40
C LEU A 417 41.06 15.88 48.69
N PRO A 418 41.22 14.59 48.28
CA PRO A 418 42.36 14.13 47.50
C PRO A 418 42.38 14.74 46.09
N GLY A 419 43.55 15.13 45.59
CA GLY A 419 43.76 15.70 44.26
C GLY A 419 43.60 14.66 43.13
N LYS A 420 42.93 15.04 42.04
CA LYS A 420 42.67 14.18 40.87
C LYS A 420 43.94 13.89 40.06
N VAL A 421 44.34 12.63 40.00
CA VAL A 421 44.82 12.01 38.75
C VAL A 421 43.63 11.25 38.15
N ALA A 422 43.50 11.21 36.83
CA ALA A 422 42.43 10.42 36.20
C ALA A 422 42.55 8.94 36.63
N PRO A 423 41.46 8.30 37.08
CA PRO A 423 41.50 6.91 37.54
C PRO A 423 42.07 6.02 36.42
N GLY A 424 43.11 5.25 36.71
CA GLY A 424 43.83 4.42 35.75
C GLY A 424 45.28 4.82 35.49
N GLN A 425 45.56 6.07 35.08
CA GLN A 425 46.93 6.49 34.74
C GLN A 425 47.89 6.42 35.94
N GLN A 426 47.39 6.62 37.16
CA GLN A 426 48.20 6.55 38.37
C GLN A 426 48.57 5.10 38.74
N GLU A 427 47.68 4.13 38.54
CA GLU A 427 47.99 2.71 38.74
C GLU A 427 48.96 2.19 37.67
N VAL A 428 48.83 2.62 36.42
CA VAL A 428 49.72 2.20 35.32
C VAL A 428 51.10 2.86 35.42
N LEU A 429 51.21 4.13 35.82
CA LEU A 429 52.50 4.74 36.16
C LEU A 429 53.13 4.08 37.38
N ALA A 430 52.36 3.79 38.44
CA ALA A 430 52.86 3.08 39.62
C ALA A 430 53.33 1.65 39.27
N LEU A 431 52.64 0.97 38.35
CA LEU A 431 53.01 -0.34 37.85
C LEU A 431 54.28 -0.29 37.00
N ARG A 432 54.39 0.69 36.10
CA ARG A 432 55.57 0.91 35.24
C ARG A 432 56.80 1.31 36.06
N GLU A 433 56.64 2.19 37.05
CA GLU A 433 57.70 2.57 37.98
C GLU A 433 58.09 1.44 38.93
N GLY A 434 57.12 0.63 39.38
CA GLY A 434 57.37 -0.55 40.21
C GLY A 434 58.11 -1.65 39.45
N LEU A 435 57.73 -1.93 38.20
CA LEU A 435 58.45 -2.85 37.31
C LEU A 435 59.88 -2.37 37.02
N ALA A 436 60.09 -1.06 36.81
CA ALA A 436 61.41 -0.48 36.60
C ALA A 436 62.33 -0.53 37.83
N LYS A 437 61.77 -0.67 39.04
CA LYS A 437 62.49 -0.77 40.32
C LYS A 437 62.55 -2.20 40.88
N GLU A 438 62.01 -3.19 40.15
CA GLU A 438 61.76 -4.57 40.63
C GLU A 438 60.88 -4.67 41.91
N GLU A 439 60.08 -3.64 42.19
CA GLU A 439 59.18 -3.55 43.35
C GLU A 439 57.73 -3.51 42.87
N TYR A 440 57.07 -4.68 42.85
CA TYR A 440 55.67 -4.80 42.42
C TYR A 440 54.71 -4.98 43.61
N HIS A 441 53.49 -4.43 43.47
CA HIS A 441 52.45 -4.57 44.49
C HIS A 441 51.85 -6.00 44.48
N PRO A 442 51.75 -6.71 45.63
CA PRO A 442 51.27 -8.10 45.69
C PRO A 442 49.87 -8.31 45.13
N ASP A 443 49.02 -7.29 45.21
CA ASP A 443 47.64 -7.37 44.72
C ASP A 443 47.56 -7.34 43.19
N PHE A 444 48.55 -6.77 42.49
CA PHE A 444 48.59 -6.82 41.02
C PHE A 444 48.87 -8.25 40.51
N LEU A 445 49.83 -8.97 41.10
CA LEU A 445 50.09 -10.36 40.76
C LEU A 445 48.92 -11.28 41.12
N LYS A 446 48.21 -10.96 42.21
CA LYS A 446 46.97 -11.65 42.58
C LYS A 446 45.89 -11.43 41.52
N MET A 447 45.81 -10.24 40.92
CA MET A 447 44.85 -9.91 39.86
C MET A 447 45.23 -10.59 38.53
N ALA A 448 46.51 -10.54 38.14
CA ALA A 448 47.00 -11.17 36.92
C ALA A 448 46.96 -12.71 36.96
N PHE A 449 47.29 -13.33 38.10
CA PHE A 449 47.51 -14.78 38.20
C PHE A 449 46.60 -15.50 39.20
N GLY A 450 45.68 -14.80 39.85
CA GLY A 450 44.70 -15.37 40.77
C GLY A 450 45.29 -15.93 42.08
N ARG A 451 46.57 -15.69 42.37
CA ARG A 451 47.29 -16.24 43.54
C ARG A 451 48.02 -15.13 44.28
N LYS A 452 47.90 -15.09 45.62
CA LYS A 452 48.78 -14.27 46.47
C LYS A 452 50.16 -14.92 46.52
N GLN A 453 51.14 -14.43 45.77
CA GLN A 453 52.54 -14.78 46.01
C GLN A 453 53.11 -13.90 47.13
N LYS A 454 53.90 -14.52 48.02
CA LYS A 454 54.67 -13.78 49.03
C LYS A 454 55.73 -12.96 48.31
N SER A 455 55.82 -11.67 48.64
CA SER A 455 56.91 -10.78 48.26
C SER A 455 58.26 -11.40 48.64
N GLY A 456 58.90 -12.03 47.66
CA GLY A 456 60.23 -12.59 47.72
C GLY A 456 60.93 -12.24 46.41
N LYS A 457 62.25 -12.02 46.47
CA LYS A 457 63.13 -11.66 45.35
C LYS A 457 63.15 -12.71 44.22
N GLU A 458 62.03 -12.96 43.57
CA GLU A 458 62.00 -13.67 42.29
C GLU A 458 62.04 -12.62 41.18
N GLU A 459 63.01 -12.78 40.29
CA GLU A 459 63.25 -11.92 39.13
C GLU A 459 62.00 -11.92 38.22
N LEU A 460 61.55 -10.74 37.78
CA LEU A 460 60.31 -10.55 37.00
C LEU A 460 60.27 -11.40 35.73
N VAL A 461 61.42 -11.60 35.09
CA VAL A 461 61.59 -12.49 33.93
C VAL A 461 61.25 -13.95 34.27
N GLY A 462 61.55 -14.40 35.49
CA GLY A 462 61.18 -15.72 35.99
C GLY A 462 59.66 -15.90 36.17
N VAL A 463 58.96 -14.85 36.60
CA VAL A 463 57.49 -14.83 36.67
C VAL A 463 56.90 -14.91 35.26
N GLY A 464 57.42 -14.14 34.30
CA GLY A 464 57.02 -14.21 32.90
C GLY A 464 57.24 -15.59 32.27
N ASN A 465 58.41 -16.20 32.48
CA ASN A 465 58.71 -17.54 31.96
C ASN A 465 57.77 -18.63 32.53
N ARG A 466 57.37 -18.50 33.80
CA ARG A 466 56.37 -19.40 34.40
C ARG A 466 54.99 -19.18 33.81
N MET A 467 54.57 -17.94 33.58
CA MET A 467 53.30 -17.65 32.90
C MET A 467 53.26 -18.32 31.51
N VAL A 468 54.31 -18.15 30.71
CA VAL A 468 54.41 -18.77 29.37
C VAL A 468 54.33 -20.30 29.47
N LYS A 469 55.01 -20.89 30.45
CA LYS A 469 54.98 -22.35 30.68
C LYS A 469 53.62 -22.85 31.19
N GLU A 470 52.95 -22.10 32.08
CA GLU A 470 51.63 -22.45 32.63
C GLU A 470 50.50 -22.35 31.59
N LEU A 471 50.68 -21.50 30.57
CA LEU A 471 49.72 -21.37 29.47
C LEU A 471 49.97 -22.40 28.35
N GLU A 472 51.19 -22.93 28.21
CA GLU A 472 51.55 -24.05 27.32
C GLU A 472 50.88 -23.98 25.92
N GLY A 473 50.98 -22.82 25.26
CA GLY A 473 50.42 -22.57 23.93
C GLY A 473 48.95 -22.10 23.90
N GLN A 474 48.30 -21.97 25.05
CA GLN A 474 46.98 -21.35 25.19
C GLN A 474 47.06 -19.81 25.19
N PRO A 475 46.00 -19.12 24.74
CA PRO A 475 45.97 -17.67 24.81
C PRO A 475 45.88 -17.16 26.26
N LEU A 476 46.35 -15.94 26.48
CA LEU A 476 46.25 -15.25 27.77
C LEU A 476 44.81 -15.23 28.30
N LYS A 477 44.66 -15.30 29.62
CA LYS A 477 43.36 -15.49 30.27
C LYS A 477 42.60 -14.20 30.52
N ASN A 478 43.30 -13.10 30.77
CA ASN A 478 42.71 -11.79 31.04
C ASN A 478 43.63 -10.66 30.56
N GLY A 479 43.09 -9.46 30.54
CA GLY A 479 43.76 -8.25 30.10
C GLY A 479 44.93 -7.86 31.01
N THR A 480 44.82 -8.11 32.30
CA THR A 480 45.92 -7.87 33.25
C THR A 480 47.18 -8.69 32.90
N GLN A 481 47.03 -9.93 32.42
CA GLN A 481 48.16 -10.76 31.94
C GLN A 481 48.76 -10.24 30.62
N LEU A 482 47.92 -9.71 29.72
CA LEU A 482 48.37 -9.08 28.48
C LEU A 482 49.19 -7.82 28.78
N LEU A 483 48.67 -6.95 29.64
CA LEU A 483 49.38 -5.75 30.11
C LEU A 483 50.71 -6.12 30.79
N PHE A 484 50.72 -7.16 31.63
CA PHE A 484 51.95 -7.64 32.27
C PHE A 484 52.99 -8.15 31.25
N ALA A 485 52.58 -8.97 30.27
CA ALA A 485 53.49 -9.48 29.23
C ALA A 485 54.11 -8.35 28.40
N VAL A 486 53.29 -7.37 28.01
CA VAL A 486 53.70 -6.20 27.24
C VAL A 486 54.68 -5.32 28.02
N LEU A 487 54.37 -4.99 29.27
CA LEU A 487 55.27 -4.19 30.11
C LEU A 487 56.56 -4.93 30.47
N LEU A 488 56.51 -6.25 30.66
CA LEU A 488 57.70 -7.06 30.94
C LEU A 488 58.66 -7.08 29.75
N ARG A 489 58.13 -7.21 28.52
CA ARG A 489 58.93 -7.17 27.28
C ARG A 489 59.53 -5.79 27.00
N ASP A 490 58.81 -4.71 27.33
CA ASP A 490 59.31 -3.33 27.22
C ASP A 490 60.53 -3.11 28.13
N GLN A 491 60.46 -3.57 29.38
CA GLN A 491 61.53 -3.40 30.37
C GLN A 491 62.68 -4.40 30.18
N HIS A 492 62.40 -5.62 29.72
CA HIS A 492 63.40 -6.66 29.47
C HIS A 492 63.33 -7.11 27.99
N GLN A 493 64.01 -6.35 27.13
CA GLN A 493 64.04 -6.59 25.69
C GLN A 493 64.59 -7.98 25.28
N ASP A 494 65.37 -8.63 26.16
CA ASP A 494 65.92 -9.97 25.95
C ASP A 494 64.96 -11.11 26.38
N TRP A 495 63.79 -10.78 26.93
CA TRP A 495 62.83 -11.80 27.36
C TRP A 495 62.09 -12.43 26.18
N ASN A 496 62.56 -13.59 25.71
CA ASN A 496 62.00 -14.32 24.56
C ASN A 496 60.65 -15.00 24.85
N GLY A 497 60.15 -14.94 26.09
CA GLY A 497 58.86 -15.53 26.44
C GLY A 497 57.67 -14.78 25.82
N PHE A 498 57.83 -13.50 25.46
CA PHE A 498 56.78 -12.70 24.83
C PHE A 498 56.31 -13.28 23.50
N ASP A 499 57.24 -13.78 22.68
CA ASP A 499 56.93 -14.34 21.35
C ASP A 499 56.17 -15.68 21.44
N ALA A 500 56.19 -16.34 22.60
CA ALA A 500 55.43 -17.56 22.86
C ALA A 500 54.02 -17.30 23.40
N VAL A 501 53.66 -16.03 23.66
CA VAL A 501 52.36 -15.64 24.18
C VAL A 501 51.36 -15.47 23.04
N LYS A 502 50.17 -16.06 23.22
CA LYS A 502 49.05 -15.92 22.28
C LYS A 502 47.94 -15.05 22.85
N VAL A 503 47.26 -14.33 21.97
CA VAL A 503 46.02 -13.61 22.28
C VAL A 503 44.86 -14.23 21.52
N ARG A 504 43.67 -14.18 22.11
CA ARG A 504 42.45 -14.62 21.45
C ARG A 504 41.77 -13.45 20.75
N ALA A 505 41.46 -13.61 19.48
CA ALA A 505 40.63 -12.66 18.76
C ALA A 505 39.16 -12.85 19.11
N ARG A 506 38.33 -11.84 18.89
CA ARG A 506 36.87 -11.88 19.07
C ARG A 506 36.23 -12.93 18.16
N ALA A 507 36.83 -13.21 17.01
CA ALA A 507 36.46 -14.34 16.13
C ALA A 507 36.67 -15.73 16.78
N GLY A 508 37.30 -15.80 17.97
CA GLY A 508 37.50 -17.02 18.76
C GLY A 508 38.83 -17.72 18.51
N GLU A 509 39.54 -17.37 17.45
CA GLU A 509 40.86 -17.90 17.08
C GLU A 509 41.98 -17.31 17.95
N ALA A 510 43.07 -18.06 18.13
CA ALA A 510 44.22 -17.64 18.92
C ALA A 510 45.43 -17.40 18.04
N TYR A 511 46.03 -16.21 18.15
CA TYR A 511 47.12 -15.75 17.31
C TYR A 511 48.33 -15.37 18.17
N GLU A 512 49.52 -15.50 17.59
CA GLU A 512 50.74 -14.95 18.19
C GLU A 512 50.68 -13.42 18.12
N LEU A 513 51.25 -12.76 19.14
CA LEU A 513 51.35 -11.30 19.20
C LEU A 513 52.38 -10.80 18.17
N GLY A 514 51.99 -10.76 16.90
CA GLY A 514 52.78 -10.22 15.80
C GLY A 514 51.97 -9.21 15.00
N GLY A 515 52.29 -7.93 15.12
CA GLY A 515 51.58 -6.84 14.44
C GLY A 515 50.61 -6.08 15.34
N TRP A 516 49.53 -5.55 14.77
CA TRP A 516 48.61 -4.65 15.44
C TRP A 516 47.28 -5.33 15.81
N TRP A 517 46.73 -4.95 16.96
CA TRP A 517 45.51 -5.53 17.52
C TRP A 517 44.61 -4.46 18.11
N TYR A 518 43.31 -4.54 17.83
CA TYR A 518 42.34 -3.63 18.42
C TYR A 518 41.77 -4.18 19.70
N TYR A 519 41.75 -3.32 20.70
CA TYR A 519 41.09 -3.61 21.93
C TYR A 519 39.58 -3.46 21.85
N GLN A 520 39.12 -2.31 21.36
CA GLN A 520 37.70 -2.00 21.17
C GLN A 520 37.55 -1.18 19.90
N ALA A 521 37.09 -1.79 18.81
CA ALA A 521 36.84 -1.06 17.57
C ALA A 521 35.35 -1.08 17.19
N PRO A 522 34.91 -0.14 16.35
CA PRO A 522 33.57 -0.12 15.80
C PRO A 522 33.23 -1.40 15.01
N VAL A 523 31.94 -1.64 14.81
CA VAL A 523 31.39 -2.87 14.22
C VAL A 523 31.85 -3.18 12.78
N PHE A 524 32.44 -2.20 12.09
CA PHE A 524 32.96 -2.35 10.72
C PHE A 524 34.36 -2.99 10.62
N MET A 525 35.06 -3.17 11.74
CA MET A 525 36.39 -3.81 11.77
C MET A 525 36.26 -5.34 11.87
N SER A 526 37.16 -6.06 11.23
CA SER A 526 37.18 -7.52 11.22
C SER A 526 37.48 -8.09 12.61
N ASP A 527 36.66 -9.04 13.04
CA ASP A 527 36.78 -9.70 14.35
C ASP A 527 38.08 -10.50 14.51
N ARG A 528 38.82 -10.75 13.41
CA ARG A 528 40.13 -11.41 13.41
C ARG A 528 41.25 -10.56 14.05
N TYR A 529 41.10 -9.24 14.06
CA TYR A 529 42.07 -8.30 14.67
C TYR A 529 41.55 -7.64 15.95
N LEU A 530 40.30 -7.93 16.32
CA LEU A 530 39.70 -7.46 17.57
C LEU A 530 40.04 -8.44 18.69
N LEU A 531 40.49 -7.95 19.84
CA LEU A 531 40.75 -8.76 21.01
C LEU A 531 39.44 -9.28 21.60
N ASP A 532 39.48 -10.51 22.12
CA ASP A 532 38.35 -11.13 22.81
C ASP A 532 37.93 -10.27 24.03
N PRO A 533 36.62 -10.10 24.29
CA PRO A 533 36.12 -9.31 25.42
C PRO A 533 36.69 -9.71 26.80
N ARG A 534 37.26 -10.90 26.96
CA ARG A 534 37.97 -11.31 28.19
C ARG A 534 39.15 -10.41 28.57
N TYR A 535 39.64 -9.60 27.64
CA TYR A 535 40.71 -8.65 27.90
C TYR A 535 40.18 -7.27 28.33
N ALA A 536 38.84 -7.09 28.44
CA ALA A 536 38.12 -5.85 28.79
C ALA A 536 38.57 -5.19 30.11
N ASP A 537 39.23 -5.93 30.99
CA ASP A 537 39.82 -5.45 32.25
C ASP A 537 41.06 -4.57 32.06
N MET A 538 41.65 -4.46 30.86
CA MET A 538 42.70 -3.47 30.56
C MET A 538 42.17 -2.03 30.40
N ALA A 539 40.89 -1.83 30.08
CA ALA A 539 40.33 -0.48 29.89
C ALA A 539 40.30 0.31 31.20
N ASP A 540 39.95 -0.35 32.30
CA ASP A 540 39.85 0.25 33.63
C ASP A 540 41.17 0.91 34.09
N PRO A 541 42.34 0.23 34.01
CA PRO A 541 43.62 0.86 34.35
C PRO A 541 44.18 1.80 33.28
N LEU A 542 43.81 1.68 32.00
CA LEU A 542 44.38 2.54 30.94
C LEU A 542 43.55 3.81 30.67
N GLY A 543 42.27 3.82 31.08
CA GLY A 543 41.32 4.89 30.79
C GLY A 543 40.75 4.81 29.37
N ALA A 544 39.66 5.53 29.09
CA ALA A 544 38.93 5.44 27.82
C ALA A 544 39.64 6.10 26.60
N ASP A 545 40.80 6.75 26.79
CA ASP A 545 41.52 7.55 25.79
C ASP A 545 43.03 7.31 25.79
N TRP A 546 43.49 6.06 25.97
CA TRP A 546 44.91 5.74 26.02
C TRP A 546 45.60 5.76 24.64
N SER A 547 46.87 6.21 24.62
CA SER A 547 47.72 6.21 23.42
C SER A 547 48.20 4.80 23.07
N PRO A 548 48.31 4.42 21.78
CA PRO A 548 48.73 3.06 21.39
C PRO A 548 49.98 2.59 22.14
N ILE A 549 49.92 1.37 22.66
CA ILE A 549 51.01 0.77 23.43
C ILE A 549 51.84 0.00 22.43
N LYS A 550 53.04 0.53 22.17
CA LYS A 550 54.00 -0.05 21.25
C LYS A 550 55.09 -0.77 22.02
N VAL A 551 55.21 -2.07 21.82
CA VAL A 551 56.29 -2.88 22.40
C VAL A 551 56.81 -3.86 21.35
N GLY A 552 58.07 -3.67 20.95
CA GLY A 552 58.67 -4.43 19.84
C GLY A 552 57.96 -4.17 18.51
N SER A 553 57.50 -5.22 17.84
CA SER A 553 56.72 -5.19 16.58
C SER A 553 55.21 -5.22 16.81
N CYS A 554 54.75 -5.19 18.07
CA CYS A 554 53.34 -5.24 18.42
C CYS A 554 52.80 -3.86 18.78
N ASP A 555 51.69 -3.48 18.14
CA ASP A 555 50.95 -2.24 18.41
C ASP A 555 49.56 -2.59 18.93
N LEU A 556 49.31 -2.39 20.23
CA LEU A 556 47.97 -2.49 20.80
C LEU A 556 47.26 -1.16 20.62
N VAL A 557 46.08 -1.19 19.99
CA VAL A 557 45.39 0.00 19.54
C VAL A 557 43.97 0.05 20.09
N TYR A 558 43.58 1.18 20.69
CA TYR A 558 42.23 1.36 21.21
C TYR A 558 41.22 1.80 20.15
N ARG A 559 41.67 2.50 19.10
CA ARG A 559 40.83 3.02 18.00
C ARG A 559 41.42 2.57 16.66
N PRO A 560 40.71 2.66 15.53
CA PRO A 560 41.22 2.22 14.23
C PRO A 560 42.31 3.16 13.63
N ARG A 561 43.22 3.70 14.46
CA ARG A 561 44.29 4.62 14.09
C ARG A 561 45.60 4.30 14.80
N LEU A 562 46.69 4.42 14.08
CA LEU A 562 48.04 4.43 14.65
C LEU A 562 48.71 5.77 14.31
N GLY A 563 48.87 6.63 15.31
CA GLY A 563 49.20 8.04 15.08
C GLY A 563 48.09 8.75 14.30
N GLY A 564 48.45 9.49 13.24
CA GLY A 564 47.49 10.15 12.35
C GLY A 564 46.90 9.27 11.24
N ALA A 565 47.39 8.04 11.05
CA ALA A 565 47.01 7.20 9.92
C ALA A 565 45.90 6.19 10.26
N PHE A 566 44.93 6.07 9.35
CA PHE A 566 43.86 5.06 9.42
C PHE A 566 44.36 3.68 8.97
N LEU A 567 44.01 2.65 9.72
CA LEU A 567 44.45 1.27 9.49
C LEU A 567 43.36 0.47 8.74
N GLY A 568 43.17 0.78 7.45
CA GLY A 568 42.04 0.26 6.64
C GLY A 568 42.12 -1.21 6.22
N ASP A 569 43.26 -1.89 6.40
CA ASP A 569 43.48 -3.25 5.89
C ASP A 569 42.74 -4.35 6.70
N ALA A 570 42.08 -3.97 7.80
CA ALA A 570 41.30 -4.86 8.68
C ALA A 570 39.79 -4.65 8.61
N ILE A 571 39.28 -3.85 7.67
CA ILE A 571 37.83 -3.70 7.49
C ILE A 571 37.21 -5.04 7.09
N LYS A 572 35.97 -5.31 7.53
CA LYS A 572 35.22 -6.51 7.13
C LYS A 572 35.04 -6.56 5.61
N GLU A 573 35.14 -7.76 5.02
CA GLU A 573 34.97 -7.94 3.58
C GLU A 573 33.52 -7.66 3.13
N GLU A 574 32.55 -8.02 3.96
CA GLU A 574 31.13 -7.70 3.78
C GLU A 574 30.66 -6.77 4.91
N LEU A 575 30.06 -5.64 4.52
CA LEU A 575 29.53 -4.63 5.44
C LEU A 575 28.02 -4.50 5.23
N ASP A 576 27.27 -4.68 6.32
CA ASP A 576 25.85 -4.33 6.39
C ASP A 576 25.67 -2.83 6.62
N GLU A 577 24.46 -2.33 6.44
CA GLU A 577 24.15 -0.89 6.59
C GLU A 577 24.48 -0.39 8.00
N SER A 578 24.32 -1.23 9.04
CA SER A 578 24.69 -0.87 10.42
C SER A 578 26.20 -0.62 10.57
N ALA A 579 27.04 -1.42 9.94
CA ALA A 579 28.48 -1.22 9.95
C ALA A 579 28.90 0.00 9.11
N GLN A 580 28.20 0.27 8.01
CA GLN A 580 28.42 1.45 7.17
C GLN A 580 28.07 2.76 7.90
N VAL A 581 26.94 2.79 8.60
CA VAL A 581 26.54 3.92 9.46
C VAL A 581 27.54 4.12 10.59
N ALA A 582 27.95 3.03 11.27
CA ALA A 582 28.95 3.12 12.32
C ALA A 582 30.31 3.64 11.82
N PHE A 583 30.67 3.36 10.57
CA PHE A 583 31.85 3.92 9.91
C PHE A 583 31.68 5.41 9.64
N ALA A 584 30.54 5.85 9.12
CA ALA A 584 30.25 7.26 8.88
C ALA A 584 30.25 8.08 10.19
N ASP A 585 29.63 7.55 11.25
CA ASP A 585 29.64 8.15 12.59
C ASP A 585 31.04 8.29 13.16
N TRP A 586 31.87 7.25 12.99
CA TRP A 586 33.27 7.29 13.40
C TRP A 586 34.05 8.35 12.61
N LEU A 587 33.88 8.38 11.28
CA LEU A 587 34.57 9.31 10.39
C LEU A 587 34.20 10.77 10.68
N LEU A 588 32.94 11.04 11.02
CA LEU A 588 32.46 12.36 11.46
C LEU A 588 33.08 12.80 12.78
N LYS A 589 33.04 11.93 13.79
CA LYS A 589 33.66 12.22 15.09
C LYS A 589 35.15 12.51 14.90
N GLU A 590 35.79 11.80 13.98
CA GLU A 590 37.21 11.99 13.74
C GLU A 590 37.57 13.22 12.91
N SER A 591 36.74 13.63 11.95
CA SER A 591 36.97 14.89 11.23
C SER A 591 36.75 16.10 12.13
N GLN A 592 35.83 16.01 13.10
CA GLN A 592 35.62 17.04 14.12
C GLN A 592 36.76 17.12 15.14
N ALA A 593 37.33 15.97 15.52
CA ALA A 593 38.44 15.91 16.46
C ALA A 593 39.79 16.29 15.82
N ASN A 594 39.99 15.98 14.54
CA ASN A 594 41.21 16.31 13.79
C ASN A 594 40.83 16.78 12.36
N PRO A 595 40.87 18.09 12.08
CA PRO A 595 40.51 18.64 10.76
C PRO A 595 41.32 18.07 9.59
N ASP A 596 42.58 17.68 9.83
CA ASP A 596 43.50 17.11 8.82
C ASP A 596 43.27 15.60 8.61
N ALA A 597 42.35 14.98 9.35
CA ALA A 597 42.04 13.56 9.27
C ALA A 597 41.62 13.11 7.87
N LEU A 598 40.95 13.98 7.11
CA LEU A 598 40.41 13.64 5.79
C LEU A 598 41.52 13.54 4.74
N ASP A 599 42.55 14.38 4.83
CA ASP A 599 43.74 14.30 3.98
C ASP A 599 44.59 13.06 4.31
N LEU A 600 44.58 12.61 5.58
CA LEU A 600 45.28 11.41 6.04
C LEU A 600 44.58 10.10 5.65
N ILE A 601 43.28 10.14 5.38
CA ILE A 601 42.48 9.03 4.85
C ILE A 601 42.44 9.09 3.31
N GLY A 602 42.50 10.28 2.72
CA GLY A 602 42.58 10.55 1.29
C GLY A 602 43.90 10.09 0.65
N GLY A 603 43.82 9.46 -0.52
CA GLY A 603 44.99 8.89 -1.23
C GLY A 603 45.04 7.37 -1.12
N LYS A 604 46.06 6.82 -0.44
CA LYS A 604 46.36 5.38 -0.29
C LYS A 604 45.15 4.50 0.12
N TYR A 605 44.22 5.05 0.89
CA TYR A 605 43.09 4.32 1.47
C TYR A 605 41.73 4.67 0.83
N ARG A 606 41.74 5.43 -0.28
CA ARG A 606 40.52 5.81 -1.01
C ARG A 606 39.73 4.60 -1.50
N ASP A 607 40.40 3.51 -1.86
CA ASP A 607 39.75 2.26 -2.27
C ASP A 607 39.03 1.55 -1.11
N ALA A 608 39.56 1.65 0.12
CA ALA A 608 38.89 1.13 1.31
C ALA A 608 37.63 1.94 1.62
N LEU A 609 37.70 3.28 1.53
CA LEU A 609 36.54 4.18 1.61
C LEU A 609 35.47 3.83 0.58
N LYS A 610 35.84 3.66 -0.69
CA LYS A 610 34.91 3.28 -1.77
C LYS A 610 34.19 1.97 -1.49
N LYS A 611 34.91 0.98 -0.94
CA LYS A 611 34.33 -0.31 -0.55
C LYS A 611 33.32 -0.17 0.58
N VAL A 612 33.64 0.59 1.63
CA VAL A 612 32.72 0.79 2.75
C VAL A 612 31.49 1.59 2.34
N LEU A 613 31.69 2.66 1.58
CA LEU A 613 30.63 3.56 1.15
C LEU A 613 29.81 3.03 -0.03
N ARG A 614 30.25 1.93 -0.66
CA ARG A 614 29.69 1.35 -1.89
C ARG A 614 29.64 2.35 -3.06
N GLY A 615 30.68 3.18 -3.16
CA GLY A 615 30.86 4.19 -4.21
C GLY A 615 31.85 5.27 -3.78
N ASP A 616 32.29 6.12 -4.72
CA ASP A 616 33.13 7.28 -4.40
C ASP A 616 32.22 8.49 -4.16
N PRO A 617 32.29 9.14 -2.99
CA PRO A 617 31.57 10.39 -2.75
C PRO A 617 31.85 11.47 -3.80
N GLY A 618 33.05 11.46 -4.40
CA GLY A 618 33.43 12.36 -5.49
C GLY A 618 32.70 12.13 -6.81
N ASP A 619 31.93 11.07 -6.94
CA ASP A 619 31.09 10.80 -8.11
C ASP A 619 29.59 11.03 -7.81
N TRP A 620 29.26 11.37 -6.56
CA TRP A 620 27.89 11.58 -6.12
C TRP A 620 27.51 13.05 -6.12
N VAL A 621 26.21 13.30 -6.32
CA VAL A 621 25.68 14.67 -6.39
C VAL A 621 24.48 14.84 -5.49
N ARG A 622 24.51 15.88 -4.65
CA ARG A 622 23.42 16.27 -3.75
C ARG A 622 22.52 17.31 -4.42
N ALA A 623 21.76 16.89 -5.43
CA ALA A 623 20.76 17.70 -6.12
C ALA A 623 19.47 16.89 -6.30
N ASP A 624 18.37 17.52 -6.71
CA ASP A 624 17.11 16.82 -6.96
C ASP A 624 17.30 15.76 -8.07
N ASP A 625 16.49 14.70 -8.03
CA ASP A 625 16.54 13.58 -8.98
C ASP A 625 16.50 14.01 -10.45
N ALA A 626 15.93 15.19 -10.74
CA ALA A 626 15.89 15.79 -12.07
C ALA A 626 17.28 16.18 -12.62
N TRP A 627 18.30 16.35 -11.78
CA TRP A 627 19.62 16.90 -12.15
C TRP A 627 20.76 15.87 -12.09
N THR A 628 20.46 14.66 -11.63
CA THR A 628 21.43 13.58 -11.39
C THR A 628 21.05 12.30 -12.12
N ILE A 629 22.03 11.53 -12.60
CA ILE A 629 21.81 10.16 -13.13
C ILE A 629 21.92 9.12 -12.03
N GLU A 630 21.44 7.90 -12.28
CA GLU A 630 21.44 6.80 -11.30
C GLU A 630 22.82 6.56 -10.68
N GLU A 631 23.88 6.67 -11.47
CA GLU A 631 25.27 6.49 -11.03
C GLU A 631 25.81 7.66 -10.18
N GLU A 632 25.17 8.83 -10.24
CA GLU A 632 25.48 10.01 -9.43
C GLU A 632 24.62 10.07 -8.15
N ARG A 633 23.65 9.16 -7.99
CA ARG A 633 22.75 9.15 -6.83
C ARG A 633 23.48 8.72 -5.57
N ILE A 634 23.23 9.47 -4.51
CA ILE A 634 23.72 9.16 -3.17
C ILE A 634 22.98 7.90 -2.67
N PRO A 635 23.68 6.87 -2.16
CA PRO A 635 23.04 5.69 -1.59
C PRO A 635 22.02 6.05 -0.50
N GLY A 636 20.88 5.35 -0.45
CA GLY A 636 19.77 5.69 0.44
C GLY A 636 20.12 5.74 1.93
N TRP A 637 21.01 4.86 2.39
CA TRP A 637 21.50 4.88 3.77
C TRP A 637 22.35 6.13 4.07
N VAL A 638 23.12 6.64 3.09
CA VAL A 638 23.91 7.87 3.23
C VAL A 638 22.99 9.08 3.28
N LEU A 639 21.94 9.15 2.46
CA LEU A 639 20.93 10.21 2.53
C LEU A 639 20.24 10.25 3.89
N THR A 640 19.82 9.07 4.37
CA THR A 640 19.19 8.91 5.70
C THR A 640 20.15 9.33 6.81
N TRP A 641 21.43 8.98 6.69
CA TRP A 641 22.45 9.33 7.67
C TRP A 641 22.82 10.82 7.64
N LEU A 642 22.92 11.45 6.47
CA LEU A 642 23.22 12.88 6.33
C LEU A 642 22.16 13.76 7.03
N GLY A 643 20.87 13.47 6.79
CA GLY A 643 19.76 14.22 7.38
C GLY A 643 19.89 15.74 7.20
N GLU A 644 19.45 16.52 8.20
CA GLU A 644 19.63 17.98 8.22
C GLU A 644 20.94 18.43 8.93
N ASP A 645 21.79 17.50 9.35
CA ASP A 645 22.99 17.79 10.15
C ASP A 645 24.11 18.42 9.30
N GLU A 646 24.38 19.70 9.54
CA GLU A 646 25.38 20.48 8.79
C GLU A 646 26.81 19.91 8.93
N ALA A 647 27.15 19.28 10.06
CA ALA A 647 28.47 18.69 10.22
C ALA A 647 28.64 17.41 9.38
N ARG A 648 27.56 16.62 9.23
CA ARG A 648 27.53 15.44 8.34
C ARG A 648 27.64 15.84 6.87
N LYS A 649 26.97 16.92 6.50
CA LYS A 649 27.01 17.50 5.16
C LYS A 649 28.41 18.01 4.82
N ASP A 650 29.03 18.79 5.70
CA ASP A 650 30.39 19.31 5.53
C ASP A 650 31.43 18.20 5.35
N LEU A 651 31.32 17.10 6.12
CA LEU A 651 32.20 15.93 5.99
C LEU A 651 32.20 15.36 4.57
N PHE A 652 31.03 15.06 4.01
CA PHE A 652 30.94 14.46 2.68
C PHE A 652 31.31 15.44 1.57
N THR A 653 31.03 16.74 1.74
CA THR A 653 31.52 17.78 0.83
C THR A 653 33.04 17.82 0.77
N LYS A 654 33.73 17.70 1.91
CA LYS A 654 35.20 17.58 1.95
C LYS A 654 35.74 16.29 1.32
N LEU A 655 34.94 15.22 1.29
CA LEU A 655 35.26 13.97 0.60
C LEU A 655 35.00 14.00 -0.91
N GLY A 656 34.49 15.13 -1.43
CA GLY A 656 34.24 15.35 -2.86
C GLY A 656 32.77 15.31 -3.27
N LEU A 657 31.82 15.18 -2.33
CA LEU A 657 30.39 15.21 -2.66
C LEU A 657 30.01 16.54 -3.30
N HIS A 658 29.51 16.47 -4.54
CA HIS A 658 29.08 17.65 -5.28
C HIS A 658 27.80 18.22 -4.69
N GLY A 659 27.80 19.52 -4.39
CA GLY A 659 26.64 20.22 -3.85
C GLY A 659 25.65 20.66 -4.93
N PRO A 660 24.45 21.15 -4.54
CA PRO A 660 23.48 21.69 -5.50
C PRO A 660 23.98 22.93 -6.26
N GLN A 661 25.01 23.61 -5.73
CA GLN A 661 25.65 24.78 -6.31
C GLN A 661 26.86 24.44 -7.18
N ASP A 662 27.10 23.15 -7.47
CA ASP A 662 28.21 22.72 -8.30
C ASP A 662 28.07 23.27 -9.74
N PRO A 663 29.16 23.76 -10.37
CA PRO A 663 29.13 24.29 -11.73
C PRO A 663 28.48 23.37 -12.78
N VAL A 664 28.61 22.04 -12.65
CA VAL A 664 27.99 21.07 -13.58
C VAL A 664 26.47 21.04 -13.39
N ILE A 665 25.99 21.12 -12.15
CA ILE A 665 24.55 21.17 -11.84
C ILE A 665 23.97 22.54 -12.19
N ALA A 666 24.69 23.62 -11.94
CA ALA A 666 24.32 24.95 -12.40
C ALA A 666 24.23 25.02 -13.93
N TRP A 667 25.14 24.36 -14.64
CA TRP A 667 25.12 24.25 -16.10
C TRP A 667 23.94 23.41 -16.59
N ARG A 668 23.68 22.23 -15.99
CA ARG A 668 22.51 21.39 -16.31
C ARG A 668 21.19 22.10 -16.04
N LYS A 669 21.12 22.87 -14.95
CA LYS A 669 19.98 23.72 -14.60
C LYS A 669 19.78 24.84 -15.61
N ALA A 670 20.84 25.55 -15.98
CA ALA A 670 20.79 26.56 -17.04
C ALA A 670 20.39 25.97 -18.40
N LEU A 671 20.81 24.74 -18.71
CA LEU A 671 20.45 24.03 -19.94
C LEU A 671 18.94 23.71 -19.99
N LEU A 672 18.29 23.44 -18.86
CA LEU A 672 16.85 23.12 -18.80
C LEU A 672 15.99 24.40 -18.63
N GLU A 673 16.45 25.36 -17.82
CA GLU A 673 15.71 26.59 -17.49
C GLU A 673 15.97 27.76 -18.46
N GLY A 674 16.95 27.65 -19.36
CA GLY A 674 17.21 28.64 -20.43
C GLY A 674 18.01 29.88 -20.02
N GLY A 675 18.86 29.79 -19.00
CA GLY A 675 19.66 30.92 -18.47
C GLY A 675 20.81 31.37 -19.39
N GLU A 676 21.13 32.68 -19.38
CA GLU A 676 22.02 33.30 -20.38
C GLU A 676 23.53 33.13 -20.15
N ASP A 677 24.00 32.74 -18.97
CA ASP A 677 25.43 32.69 -18.65
C ASP A 677 25.80 31.49 -17.76
N VAL A 678 26.25 30.38 -18.35
CA VAL A 678 27.05 29.37 -17.61
C VAL A 678 28.19 28.79 -18.46
N ALA A 679 29.39 29.31 -18.17
CA ALA A 679 30.76 28.77 -18.22
C ALA A 679 31.22 27.83 -19.35
N GLU A 680 32.01 28.38 -20.27
CA GLU A 680 33.02 27.65 -21.05
C GLU A 680 34.03 26.93 -20.14
N GLY A 681 34.38 25.67 -20.46
CA GLY A 681 35.51 24.95 -19.84
C GLY A 681 35.16 23.85 -18.83
N LEU A 682 33.93 23.34 -18.80
CA LEU A 682 33.56 22.23 -17.91
C LEU A 682 34.11 20.88 -18.37
N GLU A 683 35.13 20.37 -17.68
CA GLU A 683 35.58 18.98 -17.82
C GLU A 683 34.58 18.02 -17.15
N ARG A 684 33.75 17.36 -17.97
CA ARG A 684 33.30 15.94 -17.89
C ARG A 684 32.08 15.73 -18.83
N PRO A 685 32.33 15.50 -20.13
CA PRO A 685 31.26 15.34 -21.13
C PRO A 685 30.38 14.10 -20.92
N GLU A 686 30.93 13.04 -20.31
CA GLU A 686 30.30 11.71 -20.35
C GLU A 686 29.08 11.57 -19.41
N ASN A 687 29.18 12.01 -18.15
CA ASN A 687 28.04 11.95 -17.22
C ASN A 687 26.95 12.96 -17.60
N THR A 688 27.35 14.13 -18.10
CA THR A 688 26.41 15.13 -18.60
C THR A 688 25.69 14.66 -19.87
N ARG A 689 26.37 13.91 -20.75
CA ARG A 689 25.71 13.23 -21.89
C ARG A 689 24.70 12.19 -21.41
N LYS A 690 25.07 11.35 -20.43
CA LYS A 690 24.14 10.38 -19.83
C LYS A 690 22.94 11.08 -19.20
N TRP A 691 23.15 12.21 -18.52
CA TRP A 691 22.08 13.01 -17.94
C TRP A 691 21.14 13.63 -18.98
N VAL A 692 21.67 14.24 -20.06
CA VAL A 692 20.84 14.80 -21.16
C VAL A 692 19.97 13.72 -21.83
N VAL A 693 20.50 12.49 -21.96
CA VAL A 693 19.74 11.34 -22.46
C VAL A 693 18.64 10.91 -21.49
N VAL A 694 18.93 10.89 -20.19
CA VAL A 694 17.95 10.54 -19.14
C VAL A 694 16.83 11.59 -19.02
N GLN A 695 17.12 12.88 -19.25
CA GLN A 695 16.12 13.96 -19.21
C GLN A 695 15.22 14.07 -20.45
N GLY A 696 15.31 13.15 -21.40
CA GLY A 696 14.31 13.02 -22.48
C GLY A 696 14.66 13.66 -23.82
N GLY A 697 15.92 14.03 -24.07
CA GLY A 697 16.34 14.53 -25.39
C GLY A 697 15.63 15.83 -25.82
N SER A 698 15.63 16.14 -27.13
CA SER A 698 15.26 17.46 -27.69
C SER A 698 13.88 18.00 -27.32
N GLU A 699 12.96 17.17 -26.83
CA GLU A 699 11.61 17.58 -26.44
C GLU A 699 11.60 18.36 -25.11
N THR A 700 12.58 18.10 -24.24
CA THR A 700 12.77 18.79 -22.96
C THR A 700 13.53 20.11 -23.15
N PHE A 701 14.30 20.23 -24.22
CA PHE A 701 15.20 21.35 -24.53
C PHE A 701 14.67 22.15 -25.72
N THR A 702 13.64 22.96 -25.47
CA THR A 702 12.75 23.54 -26.49
C THR A 702 13.26 24.82 -27.16
N THR A 703 14.27 25.49 -26.60
CA THR A 703 14.79 26.74 -27.16
C THR A 703 15.90 26.51 -28.20
N GLN A 704 15.97 27.41 -29.18
CA GLN A 704 16.94 27.33 -30.28
C GLN A 704 18.40 27.37 -29.79
N LYS A 705 18.69 28.06 -28.68
CA LYS A 705 20.02 28.07 -28.03
C LYS A 705 20.36 26.70 -27.43
N GLN A 706 19.43 26.06 -26.71
CA GLN A 706 19.63 24.72 -26.16
C GLN A 706 19.88 23.70 -27.27
N GLN A 707 19.17 23.79 -28.39
CA GLN A 707 19.39 22.94 -29.55
C GLN A 707 20.80 23.12 -30.15
N VAL A 708 21.32 24.36 -30.22
CA VAL A 708 22.68 24.63 -30.72
C VAL A 708 23.73 24.00 -29.80
N TRP A 709 23.61 24.18 -28.48
CA TRP A 709 24.56 23.61 -27.51
C TRP A 709 24.55 22.08 -27.50
N ILE A 710 23.37 21.45 -27.56
CA ILE A 710 23.23 19.99 -27.67
C ILE A 710 23.82 19.51 -29.01
N THR A 711 23.59 20.25 -30.10
CA THR A 711 24.12 19.89 -31.42
C THR A 711 25.64 20.03 -31.48
N GLU A 712 26.24 21.05 -30.86
CA GLU A 712 27.70 21.19 -30.75
C GLU A 712 28.31 20.07 -29.91
N LEU A 713 27.71 19.73 -28.76
CA LEU A 713 28.12 18.61 -27.91
C LEU A 713 28.08 17.27 -28.66
N VAL A 714 27.06 17.05 -29.50
CA VAL A 714 26.91 15.85 -30.34
C VAL A 714 27.88 15.87 -31.54
N ARG A 715 28.12 17.05 -32.13
CA ARG A 715 28.97 17.23 -33.32
C ARG A 715 30.46 17.12 -33.00
N GLU A 716 30.90 17.53 -31.82
CA GLU A 716 32.28 17.29 -31.35
C GLU A 716 32.57 15.79 -31.15
N LEU A 717 31.54 14.97 -30.94
CA LEU A 717 31.64 13.52 -30.74
C LEU A 717 31.39 12.66 -32.00
N GLY A 718 30.87 13.25 -33.09
CA GLY A 718 30.38 12.52 -34.27
C GLY A 718 31.31 12.49 -35.49
N LYS A 719 32.25 11.54 -35.55
CA LYS A 719 32.67 10.91 -36.83
C LYS A 719 32.05 9.51 -36.86
N GLU A 720 30.90 9.33 -37.52
CA GLU A 720 30.19 8.04 -37.49
C GLU A 720 30.66 7.03 -38.56
N PRO A 721 30.81 5.74 -38.22
CA PRO A 721 30.98 4.63 -39.17
C PRO A 721 29.64 3.97 -39.58
N VAL A 722 29.53 3.49 -40.83
CA VAL A 722 28.31 2.85 -41.39
C VAL A 722 28.59 1.40 -41.82
N LEU A 723 27.65 0.49 -41.58
CA LEU A 723 27.64 -0.91 -42.07
C LEU A 723 26.71 -1.04 -43.29
N ARG A 724 27.14 -1.74 -44.34
CA ARG A 724 26.32 -1.96 -45.55
C ARG A 724 26.20 -3.44 -45.89
N ALA A 725 24.97 -3.89 -46.06
CA ALA A 725 24.69 -5.22 -46.61
C ALA A 725 24.99 -5.21 -48.12
N ARG A 726 25.74 -6.20 -48.61
CA ARG A 726 26.16 -6.29 -50.02
C ARG A 726 25.76 -7.66 -50.58
N PRO A 727 24.54 -7.82 -51.10
CA PRO A 727 24.06 -9.10 -51.68
C PRO A 727 24.97 -9.62 -52.81
N GLU A 728 25.65 -8.73 -53.52
CA GLU A 728 26.61 -9.01 -54.59
C GLU A 728 27.84 -9.82 -54.11
N LEU A 729 28.16 -9.77 -52.81
CA LEU A 729 29.28 -10.48 -52.21
C LEU A 729 28.95 -11.94 -51.85
N GLU A 730 27.67 -12.31 -51.75
CA GLU A 730 27.24 -13.70 -51.47
C GLU A 730 27.56 -14.64 -52.65
N GLU A 731 27.40 -14.16 -53.88
CA GLU A 731 27.81 -14.89 -55.11
C GLU A 731 29.34 -15.05 -55.19
N ARG A 732 30.11 -14.04 -54.76
CA ARG A 732 31.59 -14.12 -54.71
C ARG A 732 32.09 -15.02 -53.57
N ALA A 733 31.34 -15.10 -52.46
CA ALA A 733 31.63 -16.00 -51.36
C ALA A 733 31.55 -17.48 -51.81
N LYS A 734 30.66 -17.85 -52.74
CA LYS A 734 30.58 -19.22 -53.29
C LYS A 734 31.88 -19.74 -53.93
N VAL A 735 32.81 -18.85 -54.30
CA VAL A 735 34.11 -19.16 -54.91
C VAL A 735 35.28 -18.92 -53.93
N CYS A 736 35.00 -18.52 -52.69
CA CYS A 736 36.00 -18.27 -51.66
C CYS A 736 36.66 -19.59 -51.24
N THR A 737 37.98 -19.63 -51.33
CA THR A 737 38.80 -20.81 -51.00
C THR A 737 39.33 -20.77 -49.56
N ASP A 738 38.81 -19.87 -48.72
CA ASP A 738 39.23 -19.79 -47.32
C ASP A 738 38.88 -21.11 -46.59
N PRO A 739 39.84 -21.75 -45.90
CA PRO A 739 39.64 -23.07 -45.29
C PRO A 739 38.45 -23.13 -44.32
N VAL A 740 38.20 -22.06 -43.56
CA VAL A 740 37.09 -22.00 -42.59
C VAL A 740 35.75 -21.96 -43.32
N TYR A 741 35.70 -21.24 -44.45
CA TYR A 741 34.51 -21.13 -45.29
C TYR A 741 34.20 -22.45 -46.02
N VAL A 742 35.22 -23.16 -46.51
CA VAL A 742 35.05 -24.47 -47.19
C VAL A 742 34.61 -25.55 -46.21
N GLU A 743 35.20 -25.59 -45.01
CA GLU A 743 34.85 -26.55 -43.95
C GLU A 743 33.39 -26.36 -43.50
N TRP A 744 32.91 -25.12 -43.43
CA TRP A 744 31.57 -24.81 -42.94
C TRP A 744 30.48 -24.86 -44.01
N ARG A 745 30.81 -24.61 -45.28
CA ARG A 745 29.90 -24.89 -46.40
C ARG A 745 29.50 -26.37 -46.45
N GLY A 746 30.39 -27.25 -46.00
CA GLY A 746 30.10 -28.68 -45.84
C GLY A 746 29.09 -29.00 -44.72
N ALA A 747 28.82 -28.08 -43.79
CA ALA A 747 27.93 -28.27 -42.65
C ALA A 747 26.47 -27.83 -42.87
N GLY A 748 26.13 -27.29 -44.06
CA GLY A 748 24.75 -27.14 -44.52
C GLY A 748 23.96 -25.90 -44.05
N GLY A 749 24.58 -24.88 -43.45
CA GLY A 749 23.89 -23.62 -43.07
C GLY A 749 23.91 -22.55 -44.18
N GLU A 750 22.85 -21.74 -44.28
CA GLU A 750 22.78 -20.51 -45.09
C GLU A 750 23.38 -19.31 -44.31
N TRP A 751 24.03 -18.35 -44.98
CA TRP A 751 24.78 -17.23 -44.33
C TRP A 751 24.60 -15.90 -45.08
N GLN A 752 24.69 -14.77 -44.36
CA GLN A 752 24.66 -13.40 -44.89
C GLN A 752 26.01 -12.68 -44.67
N VAL A 753 26.41 -11.81 -45.62
CA VAL A 753 27.71 -11.11 -45.61
C VAL A 753 27.54 -9.58 -45.52
N PHE A 754 28.19 -8.97 -44.53
CA PHE A 754 28.16 -7.52 -44.29
C PHE A 754 29.56 -6.89 -44.43
N GLU A 755 29.65 -5.65 -44.89
CA GLU A 755 30.90 -4.89 -45.01
C GLU A 755 30.86 -3.64 -44.11
N PHE A 756 31.92 -3.44 -43.31
CA PHE A 756 32.05 -2.35 -42.35
C PHE A 756 32.89 -1.21 -42.95
N ASP A 757 32.31 -0.01 -43.11
CA ASP A 757 33.00 1.12 -43.77
C ASP A 757 33.90 1.94 -42.81
N GLY A 758 33.94 1.61 -41.50
CA GLY A 758 34.80 2.30 -40.51
C GLY A 758 36.29 1.92 -40.59
N ALA A 759 37.18 2.72 -40.01
CA ALA A 759 38.64 2.61 -40.21
C ALA A 759 39.25 1.24 -39.83
N GLU A 760 38.78 0.61 -38.75
CA GLU A 760 39.13 -0.75 -38.32
C GLU A 760 37.86 -1.49 -37.86
N LEU A 761 37.84 -2.82 -37.98
CA LEU A 761 36.76 -3.64 -37.41
C LEU A 761 36.86 -3.61 -35.87
N PRO A 762 35.75 -3.49 -35.12
CA PRO A 762 35.79 -3.49 -33.66
C PRO A 762 36.48 -4.76 -33.14
N VAL A 763 37.48 -4.58 -32.27
CA VAL A 763 38.35 -5.66 -31.78
C VAL A 763 37.54 -6.74 -31.04
N ASP A 764 36.44 -6.34 -30.41
CA ASP A 764 35.54 -7.19 -29.60
C ASP A 764 34.68 -8.15 -30.46
N LEU A 765 34.51 -7.88 -31.75
CA LEU A 765 33.89 -8.83 -32.70
C LEU A 765 34.91 -9.84 -33.27
N CYS A 766 36.21 -9.61 -33.08
CA CYS A 766 37.27 -10.29 -33.82
C CYS A 766 38.18 -11.20 -32.96
N ALA A 767 38.00 -11.27 -31.64
CA ALA A 767 38.84 -12.10 -30.79
C ALA A 767 38.19 -13.46 -30.50
N GLY A 768 38.77 -14.52 -31.07
CA GLY A 768 38.29 -15.91 -31.04
C GLY A 768 38.23 -16.62 -29.67
N GLU A 769 38.23 -15.88 -28.56
CA GLU A 769 38.15 -16.45 -27.20
C GLU A 769 37.08 -15.82 -26.30
N ASP A 770 36.24 -14.91 -26.81
CA ASP A 770 35.25 -14.23 -25.97
C ASP A 770 33.96 -15.05 -25.71
N ALA A 771 33.53 -15.05 -24.45
CA ALA A 771 32.49 -15.94 -23.92
C ALA A 771 31.07 -15.56 -24.38
N LEU A 772 30.85 -14.30 -24.77
CA LEU A 772 29.53 -13.76 -25.08
C LEU A 772 28.92 -14.35 -26.37
N ALA A 773 29.73 -14.48 -27.43
CA ALA A 773 29.25 -15.03 -28.71
C ALA A 773 28.86 -16.52 -28.59
N ARG A 774 29.59 -17.28 -27.76
CA ARG A 774 29.24 -18.69 -27.47
C ARG A 774 28.00 -18.81 -26.58
N ALA A 775 27.81 -17.91 -25.61
CA ALA A 775 26.68 -17.94 -24.70
C ALA A 775 25.32 -17.78 -25.40
N HIS A 776 25.31 -17.08 -26.54
CA HIS A 776 24.10 -16.85 -27.34
C HIS A 776 24.04 -17.69 -28.63
N GLY A 777 24.96 -18.63 -28.82
CA GLY A 777 24.94 -19.55 -29.97
C GLY A 777 25.25 -18.90 -31.32
N VAL A 778 25.73 -17.65 -31.32
CA VAL A 778 25.97 -16.88 -32.55
C VAL A 778 27.43 -16.96 -32.94
N LYS A 779 27.72 -17.44 -34.16
CA LYS A 779 29.07 -17.45 -34.71
C LYS A 779 29.21 -16.32 -35.73
N VAL A 780 29.84 -15.21 -35.33
CA VAL A 780 30.33 -14.16 -36.23
C VAL A 780 31.82 -14.36 -36.43
N ILE A 781 32.27 -14.42 -37.69
CA ILE A 781 33.70 -14.61 -38.01
C ILE A 781 34.16 -13.48 -38.94
N PRO A 782 35.27 -12.78 -38.62
CA PRO A 782 35.86 -11.81 -39.52
C PRO A 782 36.57 -12.52 -40.69
N ALA A 783 36.52 -11.92 -41.88
CA ALA A 783 37.24 -12.44 -43.04
C ALA A 783 38.77 -12.44 -42.76
N ARG A 784 39.41 -13.62 -42.83
CA ARG A 784 40.85 -13.77 -42.57
C ARG A 784 41.75 -13.18 -43.67
N ASP A 785 41.18 -12.76 -44.78
CA ASP A 785 41.88 -12.07 -45.87
C ASP A 785 42.15 -10.58 -45.58
N GLY A 786 41.79 -10.10 -44.39
CA GLY A 786 41.99 -8.70 -43.96
C GLY A 786 40.95 -7.72 -44.50
N SER A 787 39.91 -8.22 -45.19
CA SER A 787 38.78 -7.38 -45.62
C SER A 787 37.84 -7.08 -44.45
N LYS A 788 37.16 -5.93 -44.49
CA LYS A 788 36.23 -5.47 -43.42
C LYS A 788 34.88 -6.17 -43.47
N ARG A 789 34.87 -7.46 -43.83
CA ARG A 789 33.68 -8.26 -44.06
C ARG A 789 33.42 -9.19 -42.89
N LEU A 790 32.16 -9.27 -42.47
CA LEU A 790 31.66 -10.11 -41.39
C LEU A 790 30.69 -11.16 -41.96
N PHE A 791 30.89 -12.41 -41.57
CA PHE A 791 30.02 -13.53 -41.93
C PHE A 791 29.12 -13.89 -40.76
N VAL A 792 27.79 -13.92 -41.01
CA VAL A 792 26.77 -14.12 -39.97
C VAL A 792 25.79 -15.22 -40.40
N LEU A 793 25.43 -16.14 -39.48
CA LEU A 793 24.53 -17.27 -39.75
C LEU A 793 23.13 -16.76 -40.11
N ALA A 794 22.55 -17.23 -41.21
CA ALA A 794 21.20 -16.83 -41.61
C ALA A 794 20.18 -17.20 -40.53
N GLY A 795 19.31 -16.24 -40.19
CA GLY A 795 18.37 -16.36 -39.07
C GLY A 795 18.88 -15.82 -37.75
N THR A 796 20.14 -15.39 -37.65
CA THR A 796 20.62 -14.62 -36.50
C THR A 796 20.19 -13.17 -36.63
N ASP A 797 19.49 -12.64 -35.63
CA ASP A 797 19.16 -11.23 -35.57
C ASP A 797 20.42 -10.41 -35.23
N PHE A 798 21.15 -10.02 -36.28
CA PHE A 798 22.39 -9.26 -36.17
C PHE A 798 22.17 -7.88 -35.51
N VAL A 799 20.95 -7.34 -35.59
CA VAL A 799 20.60 -6.09 -34.93
C VAL A 799 20.46 -6.31 -33.43
N ASP A 800 19.82 -7.39 -32.98
CA ASP A 800 19.82 -7.77 -31.56
C ASP A 800 21.25 -8.02 -31.03
N LEU A 801 22.13 -8.61 -31.85
CA LEU A 801 23.55 -8.79 -31.48
C LEU A 801 24.28 -7.45 -31.32
N LEU A 802 24.06 -6.49 -32.24
CA LEU A 802 24.63 -5.14 -32.13
C LEU A 802 24.02 -4.34 -30.98
N VAL A 803 22.72 -4.50 -30.70
CA VAL A 803 22.03 -3.88 -29.55
C VAL A 803 22.56 -4.44 -28.23
N GLN A 804 22.82 -5.76 -28.16
CA GLN A 804 23.41 -6.38 -26.97
C GLN A 804 24.88 -6.00 -26.78
N LEU A 805 25.65 -5.81 -27.87
CA LEU A 805 27.05 -5.40 -27.79
C LEU A 805 27.24 -3.90 -27.53
N TYR A 806 26.37 -3.03 -28.07
CA TYR A 806 26.53 -1.57 -27.99
C TYR A 806 25.53 -0.85 -27.08
N GLY A 807 24.56 -1.57 -26.50
CA GLY A 807 23.90 -1.27 -25.23
C GLY A 807 22.98 -0.05 -25.14
N LYS A 808 23.14 1.01 -25.94
CA LYS A 808 22.28 2.21 -25.89
C LYS A 808 22.27 2.96 -27.23
N MET A 809 21.29 2.67 -28.09
CA MET A 809 20.86 3.58 -29.18
C MET A 809 19.59 4.31 -28.72
N ASP A 810 19.45 5.60 -29.02
CA ASP A 810 18.25 6.37 -28.65
C ASP A 810 17.02 6.00 -29.51
N GLU A 811 15.83 6.42 -29.08
CA GLU A 811 14.56 6.04 -29.69
C GLU A 811 14.35 6.61 -31.12
N ALA A 812 15.06 7.67 -31.52
CA ALA A 812 14.98 8.28 -32.84
C ALA A 812 15.95 7.64 -33.84
N ALA A 813 17.15 7.29 -33.38
CA ALA A 813 18.06 6.38 -34.07
C ALA A 813 17.41 5.00 -34.18
N TRP A 814 16.76 4.51 -33.13
CA TRP A 814 15.93 3.32 -33.13
C TRP A 814 14.74 3.47 -34.07
N ARG A 815 13.99 4.58 -34.10
CA ARG A 815 12.89 4.79 -35.07
C ARG A 815 13.41 4.89 -36.49
N SER A 816 14.57 5.49 -36.73
CA SER A 816 15.20 5.58 -38.06
C SER A 816 15.74 4.24 -38.52
N LEU A 817 16.46 3.52 -37.66
CA LEU A 817 16.93 2.16 -37.93
C LEU A 817 15.74 1.21 -38.02
N ARG A 818 14.71 1.34 -37.19
CA ARG A 818 13.47 0.56 -37.23
C ARG A 818 12.53 1.02 -38.34
N GLU A 819 12.67 2.21 -38.94
CA GLU A 819 11.99 2.61 -40.18
C GLU A 819 12.73 2.09 -41.40
N VAL A 820 14.06 2.13 -41.41
CA VAL A 820 14.91 1.56 -42.46
C VAL A 820 14.84 0.04 -42.43
N TYR A 821 14.87 -0.54 -41.22
CA TYR A 821 14.75 -1.95 -40.93
C TYR A 821 13.30 -2.40 -40.97
N SER A 822 12.27 -1.62 -40.60
CA SER A 822 10.86 -1.99 -40.90
C SER A 822 10.59 -1.95 -42.38
N LYS A 823 11.17 -1.00 -43.15
CA LYS A 823 11.13 -1.05 -44.62
C LYS A 823 11.85 -2.27 -45.21
N HIS A 824 12.74 -2.92 -44.46
CA HIS A 824 13.39 -4.18 -44.84
C HIS A 824 12.75 -5.44 -44.23
N LEU A 825 12.17 -5.38 -43.03
CA LEU A 825 11.48 -6.46 -42.29
C LEU A 825 10.00 -6.58 -42.69
N ASP A 826 9.40 -5.53 -43.26
CA ASP A 826 8.11 -5.61 -43.99
C ASP A 826 8.24 -6.48 -45.25
N ARG A 827 9.46 -6.86 -45.63
CA ARG A 827 9.70 -7.88 -46.66
C ARG A 827 9.92 -9.29 -46.10
N SER A 828 10.00 -9.49 -44.78
CA SER A 828 10.31 -10.80 -44.16
C SER A 828 9.56 -11.19 -42.88
N LYS A 829 8.61 -10.40 -42.37
CA LYS A 829 7.54 -10.89 -41.46
C LYS A 829 6.16 -10.86 -42.14
N PRO A 830 5.29 -11.86 -41.90
CA PRO A 830 3.98 -11.95 -42.56
C PRO A 830 3.04 -10.81 -42.11
N LYS A 831 2.77 -9.87 -43.03
CA LYS A 831 1.69 -8.87 -43.15
C LYS A 831 1.08 -8.26 -41.87
N LYS A 832 1.60 -7.09 -41.45
CA LYS A 832 0.90 -6.08 -40.60
C LYS A 832 -0.16 -5.25 -41.36
N LYS A 833 -0.50 -5.64 -42.59
CA LYS A 833 -1.52 -5.00 -43.43
C LYS A 833 -2.92 -5.59 -43.22
N GLU A 834 -3.02 -6.72 -42.51
CA GLU A 834 -4.29 -7.43 -42.26
C GLU A 834 -5.04 -6.91 -41.02
N THR A 835 -4.36 -6.50 -39.95
CA THR A 835 -5.02 -6.03 -38.71
C THR A 835 -5.70 -4.66 -38.88
N ASP A 836 -5.04 -3.68 -39.49
CA ASP A 836 -5.65 -2.37 -39.80
C ASP A 836 -6.81 -2.50 -40.81
N ASN A 837 -6.72 -3.45 -41.74
CA ASN A 837 -7.81 -3.77 -42.67
C ASN A 837 -8.97 -4.50 -41.96
N ARG A 838 -8.69 -5.39 -41.00
CA ARG A 838 -9.69 -6.14 -40.23
C ARG A 838 -10.52 -5.19 -39.35
N ASP A 839 -9.89 -4.25 -38.67
CA ASP A 839 -10.58 -3.27 -37.82
C ASP A 839 -11.43 -2.28 -38.63
N ALA A 840 -10.92 -1.84 -39.78
CA ALA A 840 -11.70 -1.03 -40.72
C ALA A 840 -12.91 -1.81 -41.25
N SER A 841 -12.72 -3.09 -41.62
CA SER A 841 -13.79 -3.98 -42.09
C SER A 841 -14.84 -4.26 -41.01
N LEU A 842 -14.44 -4.48 -39.75
CA LEU A 842 -15.37 -4.72 -38.64
C LEU A 842 -16.22 -3.48 -38.32
N LYS A 843 -15.62 -2.29 -38.35
CA LYS A 843 -16.37 -1.02 -38.17
C LYS A 843 -17.40 -0.81 -39.28
N GLU A 844 -17.03 -1.12 -40.53
CA GLU A 844 -17.95 -1.06 -41.67
C GLU A 844 -19.11 -2.06 -41.52
N GLN A 845 -18.81 -3.31 -41.12
CA GLN A 845 -19.82 -4.34 -40.87
C GLN A 845 -20.79 -3.95 -39.74
N VAL A 846 -20.29 -3.47 -38.60
CA VAL A 846 -21.14 -3.00 -37.49
C VAL A 846 -22.06 -1.86 -37.93
N GLN A 847 -21.54 -0.92 -38.73
CA GLN A 847 -22.32 0.18 -39.27
C GLN A 847 -23.41 -0.33 -40.24
N GLU A 848 -23.09 -1.28 -41.12
CA GLU A 848 -24.05 -1.88 -42.05
C GLU A 848 -25.18 -2.61 -41.30
N LEU A 849 -24.84 -3.40 -40.27
CA LEU A 849 -25.81 -4.12 -39.45
C LEU A 849 -26.76 -3.16 -38.71
N LYS A 850 -26.24 -2.04 -38.21
CA LYS A 850 -27.05 -0.96 -37.60
C LYS A 850 -28.00 -0.32 -38.62
N GLU A 851 -27.53 -0.01 -39.82
CA GLU A 851 -28.35 0.56 -40.88
C GLU A 851 -29.47 -0.40 -41.32
N ARG A 852 -29.16 -1.69 -41.45
CA ARG A 852 -30.14 -2.75 -41.67
C ARG A 852 -31.16 -2.82 -40.53
N GLN A 853 -30.71 -2.72 -39.28
CA GLN A 853 -31.61 -2.72 -38.12
C GLN A 853 -32.58 -1.53 -38.14
N LEU A 854 -32.10 -0.34 -38.51
CA LEU A 854 -32.93 0.85 -38.69
C LEU A 854 -33.92 0.76 -39.85
N ALA A 855 -33.64 -0.10 -40.85
CA ALA A 855 -34.57 -0.37 -41.95
C ALA A 855 -35.80 -1.18 -41.47
N TYR A 856 -35.62 -2.06 -40.47
CA TYR A 856 -36.70 -2.85 -39.88
C TYR A 856 -37.62 -2.07 -38.93
N ALA A 857 -37.24 -0.86 -38.51
CA ALA A 857 -37.98 -0.02 -37.55
C ALA A 857 -39.47 0.25 -37.89
N GLY A 858 -39.91 -0.01 -39.13
CA GLY A 858 -41.30 0.10 -39.56
C GLY A 858 -42.15 -1.15 -39.38
N ASN A 859 -41.55 -2.28 -38.98
CA ASN A 859 -42.25 -3.56 -38.85
C ASN A 859 -43.04 -3.64 -37.54
N ALA A 860 -44.34 -3.95 -37.65
CA ALA A 860 -45.21 -4.11 -36.48
C ALA A 860 -44.74 -5.28 -35.59
N GLU A 861 -44.44 -6.44 -36.19
CA GLU A 861 -43.88 -7.62 -35.53
C GLU A 861 -42.44 -7.85 -35.96
N MET A 862 -41.61 -8.34 -35.04
CA MET A 862 -40.22 -8.67 -35.33
C MET A 862 -40.14 -9.90 -36.25
N SER A 863 -39.40 -9.80 -37.35
CA SER A 863 -39.14 -10.94 -38.26
C SER A 863 -37.95 -11.77 -37.81
N LEU A 864 -37.82 -12.98 -38.36
CA LEU A 864 -36.64 -13.82 -38.11
C LEU A 864 -35.35 -13.13 -38.60
N ALA A 865 -35.39 -12.48 -39.77
CA ALA A 865 -34.26 -11.73 -40.30
C ALA A 865 -33.86 -10.54 -39.40
N GLU A 866 -34.82 -9.87 -38.77
CA GLU A 866 -34.55 -8.79 -37.81
C GLU A 866 -33.89 -9.32 -36.53
N LEU A 867 -34.32 -10.48 -36.03
CA LEU A 867 -33.70 -11.14 -34.87
C LEU A 867 -32.25 -11.53 -35.14
N LEU A 868 -32.00 -12.15 -36.29
CA LEU A 868 -30.67 -12.59 -36.70
C LEU A 868 -29.74 -11.39 -36.91
N ASN A 869 -30.23 -10.31 -37.53
CA ASN A 869 -29.46 -9.08 -37.68
C ASN A 869 -29.11 -8.45 -36.31
N ALA A 870 -30.05 -8.45 -35.35
CA ALA A 870 -29.80 -7.96 -34.00
C ALA A 870 -28.77 -8.83 -33.23
N LEU A 871 -28.78 -10.15 -33.41
CA LEU A 871 -27.81 -11.07 -32.84
C LEU A 871 -26.41 -10.86 -33.44
N GLU A 872 -26.32 -10.78 -34.76
CA GLU A 872 -25.07 -10.55 -35.47
C GLU A 872 -24.48 -9.18 -35.15
N TRP A 873 -25.34 -8.16 -35.03
CA TRP A 873 -24.92 -6.82 -34.62
C TRP A 873 -24.29 -6.81 -33.23
N GLU A 874 -24.85 -7.54 -32.27
CA GLU A 874 -24.26 -7.72 -30.95
C GLU A 874 -22.90 -8.43 -31.03
N TYR A 875 -22.81 -9.49 -31.84
CA TYR A 875 -21.59 -10.27 -32.01
C TYR A 875 -20.44 -9.44 -32.57
N GLN A 876 -20.67 -8.78 -33.70
CA GLN A 876 -19.66 -7.93 -34.34
C GLN A 876 -19.30 -6.72 -33.48
N SER A 877 -20.26 -6.14 -32.76
CA SER A 877 -19.99 -5.02 -31.83
C SER A 877 -19.10 -5.47 -30.66
N LYS A 878 -19.30 -6.69 -30.14
CA LYS A 878 -18.43 -7.25 -29.10
C LYS A 878 -17.04 -7.59 -29.61
N LEU A 879 -16.93 -8.14 -30.83
CA LEU A 879 -15.63 -8.37 -31.46
C LEU A 879 -14.85 -7.06 -31.67
N LEU A 880 -15.54 -6.01 -32.14
CA LEU A 880 -14.95 -4.68 -32.32
C LEU A 880 -14.50 -4.04 -30.99
N ALA A 881 -15.22 -4.32 -29.89
CA ALA A 881 -14.88 -3.84 -28.55
C ALA A 881 -13.70 -4.61 -27.92
N ARG A 882 -13.49 -5.88 -28.28
CA ARG A 882 -12.40 -6.75 -27.80
C ARG A 882 -11.16 -6.57 -28.70
N GLN A 883 -10.48 -5.43 -28.64
CA GLN A 883 -9.37 -5.10 -29.55
C GLN A 883 -8.06 -5.84 -29.29
N GLU A 884 -7.87 -6.40 -28.09
CA GLU A 884 -6.67 -7.14 -27.71
C GLU A 884 -7.09 -8.45 -27.03
N GLY A 885 -6.49 -9.58 -27.43
CA GLY A 885 -6.70 -10.88 -26.79
C GLY A 885 -6.42 -10.82 -25.28
N LYS A 886 -7.10 -11.65 -24.48
CA LYS A 886 -6.88 -11.65 -23.02
C LYS A 886 -5.63 -12.46 -22.68
N THR A 887 -4.69 -11.87 -21.94
CA THR A 887 -3.54 -12.59 -21.39
C THR A 887 -3.63 -12.65 -19.87
N ILE A 888 -3.60 -13.86 -19.30
CA ILE A 888 -3.66 -14.11 -17.86
C ILE A 888 -2.38 -14.79 -17.42
N ARG A 889 -1.68 -14.19 -16.45
CA ARG A 889 -0.44 -14.74 -15.90
C ARG A 889 -0.71 -15.36 -14.54
N PHE A 890 -0.18 -16.56 -14.32
CA PHE A 890 -0.26 -17.29 -13.05
C PHE A 890 1.12 -17.29 -12.41
N LYS A 891 1.19 -16.72 -11.20
CA LYS A 891 2.47 -16.58 -10.48
C LYS A 891 2.95 -17.89 -9.89
N GLU A 892 2.07 -18.87 -9.72
CA GLU A 892 2.40 -20.17 -9.17
C GLU A 892 1.91 -21.31 -10.06
N VAL A 893 2.76 -22.32 -10.20
CA VAL A 893 2.46 -23.57 -10.88
C VAL A 893 2.82 -24.71 -9.93
N ARG A 894 1.83 -25.49 -9.51
CA ARG A 894 2.02 -26.62 -8.58
C ARG A 894 1.60 -27.91 -9.25
N GLU A 895 2.40 -28.95 -9.12
CA GLU A 895 2.05 -30.29 -9.61
C GLU A 895 1.52 -31.13 -8.45
N ALA A 896 0.36 -31.73 -8.62
CA ALA A 896 -0.27 -32.65 -7.69
C ALA A 896 0.21 -34.10 -7.91
N GLU A 897 0.02 -34.96 -6.92
CA GLU A 897 0.49 -36.35 -6.94
C GLU A 897 -0.12 -37.20 -8.07
N ASP A 898 -1.27 -36.79 -8.60
CA ASP A 898 -1.97 -37.44 -9.71
C ASP A 898 -1.52 -36.94 -11.11
N GLY A 899 -0.54 -36.03 -11.16
CA GLY A 899 -0.04 -35.41 -12.38
C GLY A 899 -0.88 -34.21 -12.87
N THR A 900 -1.82 -33.72 -12.06
CA THR A 900 -2.57 -32.49 -12.34
C THR A 900 -1.74 -31.27 -12.00
N ILE A 901 -1.77 -30.23 -12.84
CA ILE A 901 -1.04 -28.98 -12.64
C ILE A 901 -2.02 -27.87 -12.28
N HIS A 902 -1.80 -27.24 -11.13
CA HIS A 902 -2.55 -26.11 -10.61
C HIS A 902 -1.86 -24.80 -11.01
N LEU A 903 -2.56 -23.96 -11.76
CA LEU A 903 -2.14 -22.60 -12.09
C LEU A 903 -2.82 -21.65 -11.12
N ALA A 904 -2.07 -21.09 -10.18
CA ALA A 904 -2.59 -20.29 -9.08
C ALA A 904 -2.08 -18.84 -9.10
N MET A 905 -2.79 -17.97 -8.39
CA MET A 905 -2.54 -16.52 -8.33
C MET A 905 -2.54 -15.86 -9.72
N PRO A 906 -3.71 -15.81 -10.39
CA PRO A 906 -3.87 -15.11 -11.64
C PRO A 906 -3.60 -13.62 -11.50
N SER A 907 -3.28 -12.97 -12.61
CA SER A 907 -3.13 -11.52 -12.71
C SER A 907 -4.47 -10.76 -12.76
N VAL A 908 -5.60 -11.46 -12.60
CA VAL A 908 -6.97 -10.93 -12.68
C VAL A 908 -7.80 -11.45 -11.49
N ASP A 909 -8.76 -10.67 -11.02
CA ASP A 909 -9.58 -11.00 -9.84
C ASP A 909 -10.65 -12.08 -10.14
N GLU A 910 -11.18 -12.10 -11.37
CA GLU A 910 -12.10 -13.13 -11.86
C GLU A 910 -11.55 -13.78 -13.14
N LEU A 911 -11.58 -15.12 -13.19
CA LEU A 911 -11.16 -15.87 -14.37
C LEU A 911 -12.26 -15.88 -15.44
N PRO A 912 -11.91 -15.73 -16.73
CA PRO A 912 -12.88 -15.83 -17.82
C PRO A 912 -13.59 -17.19 -17.83
N TYR A 913 -14.88 -17.16 -18.15
CA TYR A 913 -15.73 -18.35 -18.17
C TYR A 913 -15.24 -19.42 -19.15
N GLU A 914 -14.52 -19.04 -20.21
CA GLU A 914 -13.91 -19.94 -21.18
C GLU A 914 -12.91 -20.92 -20.53
N LEU A 915 -12.23 -20.50 -19.45
CA LEU A 915 -11.31 -21.35 -18.68
C LEU A 915 -12.04 -22.39 -17.82
N ASN A 916 -13.35 -22.23 -17.64
CA ASN A 916 -14.20 -23.18 -16.94
C ASN A 916 -14.81 -24.23 -17.86
N MET A 917 -14.64 -24.20 -19.17
CA MET A 917 -15.49 -25.02 -20.06
C MET A 917 -15.11 -26.50 -20.19
N GLY A 918 -13.96 -26.94 -19.67
CA GLY A 918 -13.53 -28.34 -19.73
C GLY A 918 -13.63 -28.92 -21.15
N ARG A 919 -13.16 -28.15 -22.14
CA ARG A 919 -13.12 -28.47 -23.58
C ARG A 919 -11.69 -28.37 -24.08
N ASP A 920 -11.45 -28.87 -25.30
CA ASP A 920 -10.19 -28.73 -26.00
C ASP A 920 -9.80 -27.23 -26.08
N PRO A 921 -8.69 -26.82 -25.43
CA PRO A 921 -8.27 -25.43 -25.41
C PRO A 921 -8.02 -24.84 -26.80
N LYS A 922 -7.68 -25.68 -27.79
CA LYS A 922 -7.44 -25.24 -29.17
C LYS A 922 -8.71 -24.77 -29.88
N LEU A 923 -9.88 -25.32 -29.52
CA LEU A 923 -11.17 -24.87 -30.07
C LEU A 923 -11.63 -23.53 -29.48
N LEU A 924 -11.04 -23.11 -28.36
CA LEU A 924 -11.35 -21.85 -27.67
C LEU A 924 -10.31 -20.76 -27.95
N GLY A 925 -9.36 -21.00 -28.86
CA GLY A 925 -8.25 -20.07 -29.12
C GLY A 925 -7.36 -19.83 -27.89
N ILE A 926 -7.24 -20.84 -27.00
CA ILE A 926 -6.49 -20.74 -25.74
C ILE A 926 -5.10 -21.34 -25.93
N THR A 927 -4.07 -20.52 -25.72
CA THR A 927 -2.68 -20.94 -25.72
C THR A 927 -2.11 -20.91 -24.31
N LEU A 928 -1.56 -22.03 -23.83
CA LEU A 928 -0.85 -22.11 -22.56
C LEU A 928 0.66 -22.04 -22.79
N LYS A 929 1.36 -21.20 -22.04
CA LYS A 929 2.82 -21.08 -22.06
C LYS A 929 3.39 -21.20 -20.65
N LEU A 930 4.50 -21.92 -20.50
CA LEU A 930 5.22 -22.09 -19.23
C LEU A 930 6.62 -21.51 -19.32
N ARG A 931 7.14 -21.00 -18.20
CA ARG A 931 8.58 -20.70 -18.06
C ARG A 931 9.07 -20.91 -16.64
N ASN A 932 10.37 -21.19 -16.50
CA ASN A 932 11.09 -21.03 -15.23
C ASN A 932 11.60 -19.60 -15.10
N LYS A 933 11.66 -19.03 -13.89
CA LYS A 933 12.26 -17.69 -13.66
C LYS A 933 13.65 -17.61 -14.31
N GLY A 934 13.82 -16.66 -15.24
CA GLY A 934 15.05 -16.47 -16.03
C GLY A 934 15.07 -17.12 -17.42
N GLY A 935 14.04 -17.90 -17.81
CA GLY A 935 13.90 -18.51 -19.13
C GLY A 935 12.79 -17.89 -20.00
N ALA A 936 12.77 -18.24 -21.29
CA ALA A 936 11.71 -17.85 -22.22
C ALA A 936 10.41 -18.64 -21.96
N TYR A 937 9.27 -18.05 -22.31
CA TYR A 937 8.00 -18.78 -22.37
C TYR A 937 8.05 -19.83 -23.47
N GLN A 938 7.77 -21.07 -23.10
CA GLN A 938 7.61 -22.19 -24.01
C GLN A 938 6.13 -22.53 -24.09
N GLU A 939 5.62 -22.59 -25.31
CA GLU A 939 4.25 -22.98 -25.57
C GLU A 939 4.04 -24.46 -25.25
N VAL A 940 2.90 -24.78 -24.69
CA VAL A 940 2.51 -26.14 -24.36
C VAL A 940 1.72 -26.70 -25.54
N ASP A 941 2.34 -27.62 -26.29
CA ASP A 941 1.77 -28.17 -27.53
C ASP A 941 0.41 -28.87 -27.32
N ARG A 942 0.24 -29.50 -26.15
CA ARG A 942 -0.96 -30.23 -25.74
C ARG A 942 -1.20 -30.10 -24.24
N PHE A 943 -2.38 -29.64 -23.87
CA PHE A 943 -2.88 -29.64 -22.51
C PHE A 943 -4.39 -29.84 -22.49
N GLU A 944 -4.91 -30.32 -21.37
CA GLU A 944 -6.33 -30.48 -21.11
C GLU A 944 -6.72 -29.51 -19.98
N LEU A 945 -7.81 -28.76 -20.17
CA LEU A 945 -8.39 -27.92 -19.10
C LEU A 945 -9.33 -28.79 -18.27
N LEU A 946 -9.01 -28.99 -16.99
CA LEU A 946 -9.81 -29.79 -16.07
C LEU A 946 -10.87 -28.96 -15.33
N GLY A 947 -10.75 -27.62 -15.34
CA GLY A 947 -11.68 -26.68 -14.73
C GLY A 947 -10.97 -25.50 -14.07
N SER A 948 -11.72 -24.54 -13.53
CA SER A 948 -11.17 -23.48 -12.66
C SER A 948 -12.03 -23.25 -11.42
N SER A 949 -11.43 -22.67 -10.39
CA SER A 949 -12.07 -22.21 -9.15
C SER A 949 -11.67 -20.76 -8.88
N GLU A 950 -12.20 -20.11 -7.84
CA GLU A 950 -11.81 -18.74 -7.47
C GLU A 950 -10.28 -18.65 -7.28
N GLY A 951 -9.59 -18.10 -8.29
CA GLY A 951 -8.15 -17.87 -8.25
C GLY A 951 -7.25 -19.03 -8.71
N GLU A 952 -7.79 -20.15 -9.21
CA GLU A 952 -6.97 -21.28 -9.71
C GLU A 952 -7.53 -21.95 -10.97
N VAL A 953 -6.66 -22.31 -11.93
CA VAL A 953 -6.99 -23.12 -13.12
C VAL A 953 -6.29 -24.47 -13.04
N LEU A 954 -7.03 -25.56 -13.26
CA LEU A 954 -6.52 -26.92 -13.27
C LEU A 954 -6.26 -27.36 -14.71
N VAL A 955 -5.03 -27.79 -14.99
CA VAL A 955 -4.65 -28.31 -16.31
C VAL A 955 -3.93 -29.64 -16.18
N LYS A 956 -4.10 -30.51 -17.16
CA LYS A 956 -3.29 -31.71 -17.34
C LYS A 956 -2.38 -31.53 -18.54
N ILE A 957 -1.07 -31.65 -18.33
CA ILE A 957 -0.09 -31.50 -19.39
C ILE A 957 0.62 -32.85 -19.55
N PRO A 958 0.34 -33.63 -20.61
CA PRO A 958 0.92 -34.97 -20.78
C PRO A 958 2.44 -34.97 -20.76
N GLU A 959 3.06 -33.98 -21.41
CA GLU A 959 4.51 -33.76 -21.41
C GLU A 959 4.77 -32.25 -21.34
N PRO A 960 5.14 -31.70 -20.16
CA PRO A 960 5.43 -30.28 -20.06
C PRO A 960 6.72 -29.95 -20.85
N PRO A 961 6.76 -28.81 -21.57
CA PRO A 961 7.92 -28.43 -22.39
C PRO A 961 9.18 -28.11 -21.55
N LEU A 962 9.06 -28.12 -20.22
CA LEU A 962 10.13 -27.87 -19.27
C LEU A 962 9.90 -28.62 -17.96
N THR A 963 10.98 -28.86 -17.21
CA THR A 963 10.88 -29.38 -15.84
C THR A 963 10.28 -28.33 -14.92
N LEU A 964 9.17 -28.68 -14.25
CA LEU A 964 8.47 -27.82 -13.29
C LEU A 964 9.32 -27.67 -12.01
N LYS A 965 9.45 -26.43 -11.52
CA LYS A 965 10.18 -26.03 -10.32
C LYS A 965 9.30 -25.08 -9.51
N HIS A 966 9.64 -24.83 -8.24
CA HIS A 966 8.98 -23.78 -7.44
C HIS A 966 9.04 -22.38 -8.08
N SER A 967 9.92 -22.16 -9.07
CA SER A 967 10.05 -20.91 -9.81
C SER A 967 9.34 -20.91 -11.18
N THR A 968 8.54 -21.94 -11.48
CA THR A 968 7.75 -22.00 -12.72
C THR A 968 6.55 -21.07 -12.63
N VAL A 969 6.31 -20.32 -13.71
CA VAL A 969 5.13 -19.46 -13.89
C VAL A 969 4.44 -19.84 -15.21
N ALA A 970 3.14 -19.62 -15.27
CA ALA A 970 2.33 -19.92 -16.45
C ALA A 970 1.65 -18.66 -17.02
N MET A 971 1.29 -18.74 -18.29
CA MET A 971 0.56 -17.70 -18.99
C MET A 971 -0.45 -18.34 -19.92
N ILE A 972 -1.69 -17.87 -19.86
CA ILE A 972 -2.75 -18.22 -20.81
C ILE A 972 -3.00 -17.01 -21.70
N GLU A 973 -2.98 -17.21 -23.01
CA GLU A 973 -3.40 -16.24 -24.02
C GLU A 973 -4.71 -16.72 -24.66
N MET A 974 -5.66 -15.82 -24.85
CA MET A 974 -6.97 -16.10 -25.45
C MET A 974 -7.22 -15.15 -26.62
N GLU A 975 -7.79 -15.66 -27.70
CA GLU A 975 -8.21 -14.82 -28.84
C GLU A 975 -9.36 -13.85 -28.47
N PRO A 976 -9.55 -12.75 -29.23
CA PRO A 976 -10.62 -11.76 -29.02
C PRO A 976 -12.07 -12.28 -29.09
N GLU A 977 -12.28 -13.53 -29.49
CA GLU A 977 -13.58 -14.08 -29.85
C GLU A 977 -14.51 -14.24 -28.63
N ASP A 978 -15.80 -13.94 -28.79
CA ASP A 978 -16.83 -14.26 -27.80
C ASP A 978 -17.42 -15.62 -28.15
N PHE A 979 -16.78 -16.71 -27.67
CA PHE A 979 -17.20 -18.07 -27.99
C PHE A 979 -18.67 -18.34 -27.69
N LEU A 980 -19.21 -17.83 -26.57
CA LEU A 980 -20.61 -18.04 -26.20
C LEU A 980 -21.56 -17.44 -27.22
N LEU A 981 -21.26 -16.22 -27.66
CA LEU A 981 -22.08 -15.53 -28.64
C LEU A 981 -21.87 -16.09 -30.06
N ASN A 982 -20.65 -16.48 -30.41
CA ASN A 982 -20.35 -17.17 -31.66
C ASN A 982 -21.10 -18.50 -31.76
N ALA A 983 -21.09 -19.32 -30.69
CA ALA A 983 -21.84 -20.56 -30.65
C ALA A 983 -23.36 -20.35 -30.82
N LEU A 984 -23.89 -19.26 -30.27
CA LEU A 984 -25.29 -18.87 -30.47
C LEU A 984 -25.56 -18.42 -31.91
N VAL A 985 -24.67 -17.62 -32.52
CA VAL A 985 -24.76 -17.19 -33.92
C VAL A 985 -24.76 -18.41 -34.83
N ASN A 986 -23.78 -19.30 -34.70
CA ASN A 986 -23.68 -20.53 -35.50
C ASN A 986 -24.92 -21.42 -35.36
N ALA A 987 -25.44 -21.60 -34.14
CA ALA A 987 -26.65 -22.37 -33.92
C ALA A 987 -27.87 -21.76 -34.63
N TRP A 988 -27.95 -20.43 -34.70
CA TRP A 988 -29.01 -19.74 -35.46
C TRP A 988 -28.77 -19.77 -36.97
N GLU A 989 -27.54 -19.69 -37.45
CA GLU A 989 -27.20 -19.80 -38.88
C GLU A 989 -27.62 -21.17 -39.45
N GLU A 990 -27.38 -22.25 -38.71
CA GLU A 990 -27.82 -23.61 -39.07
C GLU A 990 -29.35 -23.71 -39.21
N GLN A 991 -30.10 -22.99 -38.37
CA GLN A 991 -31.57 -22.98 -38.41
C GLN A 991 -32.16 -21.97 -39.39
N ALA A 992 -31.46 -20.88 -39.68
CA ALA A 992 -31.93 -19.80 -40.54
C ALA A 992 -32.07 -20.26 -42.00
N GLY A 993 -31.15 -21.10 -42.48
CA GLY A 993 -31.17 -21.62 -43.85
C GLY A 993 -32.50 -22.23 -44.32
N PRO A 994 -33.14 -23.14 -43.55
CA PRO A 994 -34.43 -23.73 -43.91
C PRO A 994 -35.67 -22.87 -43.58
N LEU A 995 -35.55 -21.72 -42.92
CA LEU A 995 -36.67 -20.91 -42.44
C LEU A 995 -36.89 -19.65 -43.28
N ASP A 996 -38.14 -19.20 -43.37
CA ASP A 996 -38.49 -17.93 -44.02
C ASP A 996 -38.07 -16.75 -43.13
N GLY A 997 -37.05 -16.00 -43.55
CA GLY A 997 -36.50 -14.86 -42.81
C GLY A 997 -37.45 -13.67 -42.68
N ASP A 998 -38.32 -13.42 -43.65
CA ASP A 998 -39.22 -12.26 -43.65
C ASP A 998 -40.46 -12.47 -42.78
N LYS A 999 -40.75 -13.74 -42.45
CA LYS A 999 -41.86 -14.12 -41.59
C LYS A 999 -41.65 -13.67 -40.15
N SER A 1000 -42.74 -13.28 -39.49
CA SER A 1000 -42.69 -12.87 -38.08
C SER A 1000 -42.33 -14.03 -37.15
N LEU A 1001 -41.59 -13.72 -36.09
CA LEU A 1001 -41.21 -14.70 -35.07
C LEU A 1001 -42.43 -15.37 -34.45
N VAL A 1002 -43.48 -14.58 -34.19
CA VAL A 1002 -44.77 -15.05 -33.67
C VAL A 1002 -45.37 -16.13 -34.57
N ALA A 1003 -45.38 -15.91 -35.88
CA ALA A 1003 -45.91 -16.89 -36.83
C ALA A 1003 -45.08 -18.18 -36.85
N HIS A 1004 -43.74 -18.09 -36.78
CA HIS A 1004 -42.87 -19.26 -36.67
C HIS A 1004 -43.11 -20.06 -35.38
N ILE A 1005 -43.25 -19.36 -34.24
CA ILE A 1005 -43.52 -20.00 -32.95
C ILE A 1005 -44.86 -20.73 -32.99
N ARG A 1006 -45.91 -20.11 -33.54
CA ARG A 1006 -47.25 -20.74 -33.66
C ARG A 1006 -47.25 -21.99 -34.52
N GLU A 1007 -46.41 -22.07 -35.54
CA GLU A 1007 -46.29 -23.26 -36.39
C GLU A 1007 -45.51 -24.39 -35.71
N ARG A 1008 -44.45 -24.05 -34.97
CA ARG A 1008 -43.59 -25.04 -34.32
C ARG A 1008 -44.13 -25.53 -32.99
N ALA A 1009 -44.71 -24.63 -32.20
CA ALA A 1009 -45.31 -24.91 -30.90
C ALA A 1009 -46.79 -24.49 -30.84
N PRO A 1010 -47.68 -25.15 -31.61
CA PRO A 1010 -49.10 -24.77 -31.66
C PRO A 1010 -49.84 -25.11 -30.35
N GLY A 1011 -50.88 -24.33 -30.02
CA GLY A 1011 -51.78 -24.59 -28.90
C GLY A 1011 -51.18 -24.27 -27.53
N GLU A 1012 -51.56 -25.03 -26.49
CA GLU A 1012 -51.13 -24.82 -25.09
C GLU A 1012 -49.68 -25.32 -24.81
N GLN A 1013 -48.85 -25.52 -25.84
CA GLN A 1013 -47.45 -25.93 -25.65
C GLN A 1013 -46.61 -24.88 -24.96
N VAL A 1014 -46.93 -23.60 -25.16
CA VAL A 1014 -46.23 -22.48 -24.54
C VAL A 1014 -47.05 -21.96 -23.37
N GLY A 1015 -46.42 -21.87 -22.20
CA GLY A 1015 -47.02 -21.34 -20.99
C GLY A 1015 -46.11 -20.33 -20.30
N PHE A 1016 -46.71 -19.44 -19.52
CA PHE A 1016 -46.00 -18.41 -18.79
C PHE A 1016 -46.31 -18.47 -17.28
N ILE A 1017 -45.29 -18.27 -16.45
CA ILE A 1017 -45.47 -17.90 -15.03
C ILE A 1017 -45.11 -16.43 -14.90
N PHE A 1018 -46.12 -15.61 -14.67
CA PHE A 1018 -45.96 -14.19 -14.37
C PHE A 1018 -45.86 -14.03 -12.85
N GLY A 1019 -44.64 -13.92 -12.34
CA GLY A 1019 -44.38 -13.82 -10.90
C GLY A 1019 -43.67 -12.52 -10.48
N PRO A 1020 -44.40 -11.57 -9.89
CA PRO A 1020 -43.84 -10.35 -9.28
C PRO A 1020 -42.72 -10.63 -8.26
N PRO A 1021 -41.90 -9.63 -7.87
CA PRO A 1021 -40.84 -9.82 -6.89
C PRO A 1021 -41.40 -10.42 -5.60
N GLY A 1022 -40.72 -11.40 -5.02
CA GLY A 1022 -41.08 -11.98 -3.72
C GLY A 1022 -42.33 -12.85 -3.69
N THR A 1023 -42.92 -13.21 -4.83
CA THR A 1023 -44.09 -14.12 -4.91
C THR A 1023 -43.74 -15.61 -4.89
N GLY A 1024 -42.44 -15.93 -4.84
CA GLY A 1024 -41.97 -17.29 -4.77
C GLY A 1024 -41.89 -18.01 -6.12
N LYS A 1025 -41.66 -17.30 -7.24
CA LYS A 1025 -41.44 -17.90 -8.59
C LYS A 1025 -40.60 -19.17 -8.58
N THR A 1026 -39.34 -19.06 -8.17
CA THR A 1026 -38.39 -20.17 -8.12
C THR A 1026 -38.86 -21.27 -7.16
N THR A 1027 -39.55 -20.90 -6.07
CA THR A 1027 -40.12 -21.83 -5.10
C THR A 1027 -41.31 -22.62 -5.66
N GLU A 1028 -42.18 -21.96 -6.44
CA GLU A 1028 -43.28 -22.57 -7.18
C GLU A 1028 -42.73 -23.49 -8.28
N LEU A 1029 -41.75 -23.01 -9.05
CA LEU A 1029 -41.08 -23.77 -10.09
C LEU A 1029 -40.41 -25.04 -9.52
N ALA A 1030 -39.69 -24.92 -8.41
CA ALA A 1030 -39.12 -26.06 -7.70
C ALA A 1030 -40.18 -27.08 -7.29
N GLY A 1031 -41.33 -26.61 -6.77
CA GLY A 1031 -42.46 -27.49 -6.44
C GLY A 1031 -42.98 -28.27 -7.65
N ARG A 1032 -43.20 -27.58 -8.78
CA ARG A 1032 -43.63 -28.21 -10.03
C ARG A 1032 -42.64 -29.23 -10.56
N LEU A 1033 -41.34 -28.93 -10.50
CA LEU A 1033 -40.29 -29.85 -10.95
C LEU A 1033 -40.25 -31.11 -10.06
N ILE A 1034 -40.36 -30.95 -8.74
CA ILE A 1034 -40.47 -32.08 -7.80
C ILE A 1034 -41.70 -32.93 -8.12
N ASP A 1035 -42.85 -32.30 -8.38
CA ASP A 1035 -44.07 -33.03 -8.72
C ASP A 1035 -43.97 -33.72 -10.08
N THR A 1036 -43.28 -33.12 -11.07
CA THR A 1036 -42.99 -33.75 -12.36
C THR A 1036 -42.14 -35.00 -12.14
N VAL A 1037 -41.09 -34.93 -11.30
CA VAL A 1037 -40.25 -36.09 -10.98
C VAL A 1037 -41.05 -37.18 -10.26
N ARG A 1038 -41.92 -36.82 -9.32
CA ARG A 1038 -42.72 -37.80 -8.55
C ARG A 1038 -43.81 -38.49 -9.35
N ASN A 1039 -44.45 -37.76 -10.27
CA ASN A 1039 -45.69 -38.18 -10.89
C ASN A 1039 -45.55 -38.54 -12.38
N SER A 1040 -44.39 -38.29 -12.99
CA SER A 1040 -44.15 -38.56 -14.41
C SER A 1040 -42.78 -39.21 -14.62
N ARG A 1041 -42.50 -39.59 -15.86
CA ARG A 1041 -41.17 -40.04 -16.31
C ARG A 1041 -40.56 -39.05 -17.29
N ASN A 1042 -40.92 -37.77 -17.16
CA ASN A 1042 -40.55 -36.76 -18.12
C ASN A 1042 -39.06 -36.41 -18.02
N LYS A 1043 -38.44 -36.17 -19.17
CA LYS A 1043 -37.13 -35.53 -19.31
C LYS A 1043 -37.35 -34.02 -19.38
N VAL A 1044 -36.86 -33.30 -18.38
CA VAL A 1044 -37.04 -31.85 -18.23
C VAL A 1044 -35.70 -31.13 -18.36
N LEU A 1045 -35.63 -30.15 -19.25
CA LEU A 1045 -34.51 -29.23 -19.35
C LEU A 1045 -34.90 -27.91 -18.69
N VAL A 1046 -34.09 -27.45 -17.74
CA VAL A 1046 -34.24 -26.12 -17.14
C VAL A 1046 -33.10 -25.22 -17.59
N LEU A 1047 -33.45 -24.09 -18.20
CA LEU A 1047 -32.54 -23.07 -18.69
C LEU A 1047 -32.67 -21.80 -17.86
N THR A 1048 -31.53 -21.25 -17.45
CA THR A 1048 -31.46 -20.00 -16.68
C THR A 1048 -30.49 -19.01 -17.31
N PRO A 1049 -30.67 -17.70 -17.14
CA PRO A 1049 -29.77 -16.71 -17.73
C PRO A 1049 -28.41 -16.66 -17.03
N THR A 1050 -28.31 -17.09 -15.76
CA THR A 1050 -27.08 -16.99 -14.95
C THR A 1050 -26.85 -18.27 -14.14
N ASN A 1051 -25.58 -18.57 -13.81
CA ASN A 1051 -25.27 -19.73 -12.95
C ASN A 1051 -25.95 -19.61 -11.57
N ASN A 1052 -25.93 -18.42 -10.96
CA ASN A 1052 -26.57 -18.18 -9.67
C ASN A 1052 -28.07 -18.52 -9.69
N ALA A 1053 -28.79 -18.17 -10.76
CA ALA A 1053 -30.21 -18.54 -10.89
C ALA A 1053 -30.40 -20.07 -10.96
N ALA A 1054 -29.54 -20.79 -11.70
CA ALA A 1054 -29.57 -22.25 -11.73
C ALA A 1054 -29.23 -22.88 -10.37
N ASP A 1055 -28.24 -22.32 -9.66
CA ASP A 1055 -27.79 -22.82 -8.36
C ASP A 1055 -28.89 -22.60 -7.30
N VAL A 1056 -29.49 -21.41 -7.25
CA VAL A 1056 -30.62 -21.11 -6.34
C VAL A 1056 -31.80 -22.03 -6.60
N LEU A 1057 -32.14 -22.33 -7.87
CA LEU A 1057 -33.22 -23.27 -8.16
C LEU A 1057 -32.87 -24.70 -7.72
N TYR A 1058 -31.63 -25.14 -7.96
CA TYR A 1058 -31.14 -26.46 -7.54
C TYR A 1058 -31.17 -26.61 -6.02
N GLU A 1059 -30.71 -25.60 -5.28
CA GLU A 1059 -30.78 -25.54 -3.82
C GLU A 1059 -32.23 -25.57 -3.33
N ARG A 1060 -33.13 -24.78 -3.94
CA ARG A 1060 -34.56 -24.79 -3.57
C ARG A 1060 -35.24 -26.13 -3.79
N ILE A 1061 -34.87 -26.86 -4.85
CA ILE A 1061 -35.35 -28.22 -5.07
C ILE A 1061 -34.78 -29.15 -4.01
N SER A 1062 -33.48 -29.04 -3.73
CA SER A 1062 -32.79 -29.87 -2.73
C SER A 1062 -33.37 -29.70 -1.33
N ASP A 1063 -33.59 -28.46 -0.90
CA ASP A 1063 -34.21 -28.11 0.39
C ASP A 1063 -35.64 -28.68 0.49
N LYS A 1064 -36.45 -28.54 -0.56
CA LYS A 1064 -37.84 -29.02 -0.57
C LYS A 1064 -37.95 -30.53 -0.69
N ALA A 1065 -36.94 -31.18 -1.27
CA ALA A 1065 -36.85 -32.62 -1.45
C ALA A 1065 -35.96 -33.26 -0.38
N GLU A 1066 -35.66 -32.58 0.73
CA GLU A 1066 -34.87 -33.13 1.83
C GLU A 1066 -35.50 -34.46 2.32
N GLY A 1067 -34.72 -35.54 2.24
CA GLY A 1067 -35.17 -36.90 2.57
C GLY A 1067 -35.84 -37.68 1.43
N ASP A 1068 -36.11 -37.06 0.28
CA ASP A 1068 -36.65 -37.70 -0.92
C ASP A 1068 -35.52 -38.05 -1.92
N LEU A 1069 -34.87 -39.19 -1.67
CA LEU A 1069 -33.69 -39.61 -2.43
C LEU A 1069 -33.97 -39.84 -3.92
N ASP A 1070 -35.21 -40.16 -4.30
CA ASP A 1070 -35.57 -40.39 -5.70
C ASP A 1070 -35.58 -39.07 -6.47
N VAL A 1071 -36.11 -38.01 -5.86
CA VAL A 1071 -36.09 -36.66 -6.44
C VAL A 1071 -34.66 -36.12 -6.53
N LEU A 1072 -33.88 -36.27 -5.46
CA LEU A 1072 -32.49 -35.79 -5.43
C LEU A 1072 -31.59 -36.52 -6.44
N ARG A 1073 -31.90 -37.77 -6.79
CA ARG A 1073 -31.17 -38.54 -7.81
C ARG A 1073 -31.55 -38.17 -9.24
N ALA A 1074 -32.79 -37.73 -9.46
CA ALA A 1074 -33.30 -37.34 -10.77
C ALA A 1074 -32.92 -35.91 -11.18
N VAL A 1075 -32.53 -35.06 -10.23
CA VAL A 1075 -32.24 -33.64 -10.48
C VAL A 1075 -30.73 -33.42 -10.58
N HIS A 1076 -30.28 -32.95 -11.74
CA HIS A 1076 -28.88 -32.77 -12.07
C HIS A 1076 -28.57 -31.31 -12.38
N ARG A 1077 -27.67 -30.70 -11.61
CA ARG A 1077 -27.08 -29.40 -11.95
C ARG A 1077 -25.96 -29.60 -12.95
N PHE A 1078 -26.23 -29.23 -14.20
CA PHE A 1078 -25.32 -29.42 -15.33
C PHE A 1078 -24.39 -28.21 -15.47
N GLY A 1079 -23.11 -28.41 -15.18
CA GLY A 1079 -22.09 -27.38 -15.12
C GLY A 1079 -20.73 -27.86 -15.64
N SER A 1080 -19.68 -27.10 -15.39
CA SER A 1080 -18.32 -27.41 -15.86
C SER A 1080 -17.77 -28.71 -15.27
N ASN A 1081 -18.07 -28.96 -13.99
CA ASN A 1081 -17.52 -30.06 -13.21
C ASN A 1081 -18.50 -31.26 -13.12
N SER A 1082 -19.68 -31.16 -13.75
CA SER A 1082 -20.80 -32.11 -13.60
C SER A 1082 -21.50 -32.38 -14.95
N LYS A 1083 -20.73 -32.78 -15.96
CA LYS A 1083 -21.26 -33.15 -17.30
C LYS A 1083 -21.77 -34.60 -17.39
N GLN A 1084 -21.48 -35.41 -16.38
CA GLN A 1084 -21.97 -36.78 -16.29
C GLN A 1084 -23.38 -36.77 -15.74
N VAL A 1085 -24.36 -36.84 -16.65
CA VAL A 1085 -25.75 -37.10 -16.27
C VAL A 1085 -26.01 -38.58 -16.51
N LEU A 1086 -26.12 -39.34 -15.44
CA LEU A 1086 -26.48 -40.75 -15.51
C LEU A 1086 -27.99 -40.84 -15.41
N TRP A 1087 -28.63 -41.27 -16.49
CA TRP A 1087 -30.06 -41.54 -16.49
C TRP A 1087 -30.37 -42.84 -17.20
N GLU A 1088 -31.42 -43.50 -16.73
CA GLU A 1088 -32.03 -44.65 -17.39
C GLU A 1088 -33.28 -44.15 -18.13
N ASP A 1089 -33.54 -44.67 -19.33
CA ASP A 1089 -34.66 -44.19 -20.16
C ASP A 1089 -36.05 -44.35 -19.49
N ASP A 1090 -36.14 -45.19 -18.45
CA ASP A 1090 -37.36 -45.44 -17.68
C ASP A 1090 -37.54 -44.54 -16.44
N LEU A 1091 -36.63 -43.62 -16.16
CA LEU A 1091 -36.65 -42.74 -14.97
C LEU A 1091 -36.81 -41.25 -15.34
N PRO A 1092 -37.49 -40.45 -14.50
CA PRO A 1092 -37.56 -39.01 -14.67
C PRO A 1092 -36.18 -38.37 -14.54
N VAL A 1093 -35.95 -37.30 -15.29
CA VAL A 1093 -34.70 -36.53 -15.25
C VAL A 1093 -34.99 -35.04 -15.33
N VAL A 1094 -34.31 -34.26 -14.50
CA VAL A 1094 -34.31 -32.79 -14.57
C VAL A 1094 -32.88 -32.32 -14.72
N VAL A 1095 -32.56 -31.67 -15.83
CA VAL A 1095 -31.23 -31.11 -16.09
C VAL A 1095 -31.30 -29.59 -15.97
N ILE A 1096 -30.60 -29.00 -15.00
CA ILE A 1096 -30.58 -27.56 -14.74
C ILE A 1096 -29.26 -26.96 -15.23
N THR A 1097 -29.32 -26.06 -16.21
CA THR A 1097 -28.15 -25.42 -16.81
C THR A 1097 -28.41 -23.95 -17.15
N THR A 1098 -27.40 -23.27 -17.66
CA THR A 1098 -27.54 -21.92 -18.22
C THR A 1098 -27.93 -22.00 -19.70
N MET A 1099 -28.75 -21.07 -20.17
CA MET A 1099 -29.17 -20.99 -21.58
C MET A 1099 -27.98 -20.79 -22.53
N HIS A 1100 -26.89 -20.18 -22.07
CA HIS A 1100 -25.67 -20.00 -22.85
C HIS A 1100 -24.99 -21.31 -23.23
N ARG A 1101 -25.21 -22.39 -22.46
CA ARG A 1101 -24.62 -23.71 -22.73
C ARG A 1101 -25.42 -24.54 -23.74
N PHE A 1102 -26.72 -24.27 -23.85
CA PHE A 1102 -27.62 -25.03 -24.72
C PHE A 1102 -27.14 -25.18 -26.18
N PRO A 1103 -26.57 -24.15 -26.84
CA PRO A 1103 -26.17 -24.25 -28.25
C PRO A 1103 -25.00 -25.21 -28.51
N PHE A 1104 -24.18 -25.50 -27.49
CA PHE A 1104 -22.92 -26.22 -27.72
C PHE A 1104 -22.67 -27.40 -26.78
N ASP A 1105 -23.18 -27.41 -25.55
CA ASP A 1105 -22.90 -28.48 -24.59
C ASP A 1105 -23.64 -29.79 -24.90
N ALA A 1106 -23.04 -30.90 -24.47
CA ALA A 1106 -23.55 -32.25 -24.65
C ALA A 1106 -23.41 -33.05 -23.35
N ILE A 1107 -24.30 -34.03 -23.15
CA ILE A 1107 -24.16 -34.99 -22.04
C ILE A 1107 -22.90 -35.81 -22.27
N ALA A 1108 -22.15 -36.09 -21.20
CA ALA A 1108 -20.90 -36.86 -21.31
C ALA A 1108 -21.12 -38.21 -22.02
N ASN A 1109 -20.43 -38.41 -23.15
CA ASN A 1109 -20.59 -39.58 -24.04
C ASN A 1109 -22.02 -39.78 -24.58
N GLY A 1110 -22.83 -38.72 -24.61
CA GLY A 1110 -24.23 -38.72 -25.05
C GLY A 1110 -24.52 -37.64 -26.11
N PRO A 1111 -25.81 -37.42 -26.44
CA PRO A 1111 -26.24 -36.42 -27.43
C PRO A 1111 -26.00 -34.98 -26.94
N ALA A 1112 -25.99 -34.04 -27.88
CA ALA A 1112 -25.99 -32.61 -27.56
C ALA A 1112 -27.30 -32.20 -26.87
N LEU A 1113 -27.28 -31.15 -26.03
CA LEU A 1113 -28.48 -30.71 -25.30
C LEU A 1113 -29.65 -30.33 -26.22
N ASN A 1114 -29.36 -29.85 -27.42
CA ASN A 1114 -30.34 -29.53 -28.48
C ASN A 1114 -30.79 -30.75 -29.31
N GLU A 1115 -30.18 -31.93 -29.13
CA GLU A 1115 -30.53 -33.17 -29.81
C GLU A 1115 -31.37 -34.11 -28.93
N VAL A 1116 -31.46 -33.84 -27.62
CA VAL A 1116 -32.27 -34.62 -26.69
C VAL A 1116 -33.76 -34.34 -26.92
N ASP A 1117 -34.57 -35.40 -26.99
CA ASP A 1117 -36.04 -35.35 -27.03
C ASP A 1117 -36.58 -35.02 -25.63
N TRP A 1118 -36.61 -33.74 -25.28
CA TRP A 1118 -37.12 -33.25 -24.01
C TRP A 1118 -38.65 -33.26 -23.99
N ASP A 1119 -39.26 -33.74 -22.90
CA ASP A 1119 -40.71 -33.63 -22.70
C ASP A 1119 -41.13 -32.22 -22.29
N GLN A 1120 -40.24 -31.52 -21.59
CA GLN A 1120 -40.49 -30.16 -21.10
C GLN A 1120 -39.20 -29.33 -21.07
N VAL A 1121 -39.31 -28.07 -21.50
CA VAL A 1121 -38.28 -27.05 -21.37
C VAL A 1121 -38.81 -25.92 -20.50
N VAL A 1122 -38.10 -25.63 -19.43
CA VAL A 1122 -38.47 -24.62 -18.43
C VAL A 1122 -37.42 -23.53 -18.43
N PHE A 1123 -37.84 -22.27 -18.49
CA PHE A 1123 -36.95 -21.12 -18.38
C PHE A 1123 -37.23 -20.41 -17.07
N ASP A 1124 -36.26 -20.34 -16.16
CA ASP A 1124 -36.35 -19.48 -14.97
C ASP A 1124 -35.70 -18.12 -15.26
N GLU A 1125 -36.24 -17.06 -14.66
CA GLU A 1125 -35.89 -15.66 -14.96
C GLU A 1125 -35.88 -15.31 -16.47
N ALA A 1126 -36.84 -15.88 -17.20
CA ALA A 1126 -36.96 -15.78 -18.65
C ALA A 1126 -37.14 -14.34 -19.19
N SER A 1127 -37.58 -13.40 -18.35
CA SER A 1127 -37.66 -11.97 -18.72
C SER A 1127 -36.28 -11.33 -18.92
N MET A 1128 -35.24 -11.89 -18.28
CA MET A 1128 -33.85 -11.43 -18.41
C MET A 1128 -33.14 -12.02 -19.64
N ALA A 1129 -33.76 -13.00 -20.31
CA ALA A 1129 -33.17 -13.71 -21.44
C ALA A 1129 -33.35 -12.91 -22.74
N ALA A 1130 -32.27 -12.66 -23.46
CA ALA A 1130 -32.35 -12.10 -24.81
C ALA A 1130 -33.15 -13.05 -25.71
N LEU A 1131 -33.99 -12.51 -26.60
CA LEU A 1131 -34.83 -13.31 -27.49
C LEU A 1131 -34.08 -14.44 -28.22
N PRO A 1132 -32.86 -14.25 -28.76
CA PRO A 1132 -32.13 -15.33 -29.42
C PRO A 1132 -31.89 -16.55 -28.53
N HIS A 1133 -31.66 -16.37 -27.23
CA HIS A 1133 -31.49 -17.48 -26.29
C HIS A 1133 -32.82 -18.13 -25.90
N ALA A 1134 -33.85 -17.32 -25.65
CA ALA A 1134 -35.16 -17.82 -25.24
C ALA A 1134 -35.85 -18.62 -26.36
N LEU A 1135 -35.63 -18.23 -27.61
CA LEU A 1135 -36.23 -18.87 -28.77
C LEU A 1135 -35.42 -20.07 -29.30
N LEU A 1136 -34.10 -20.11 -29.14
CA LEU A 1136 -33.29 -21.15 -29.77
C LEU A 1136 -33.80 -22.59 -29.51
N PRO A 1137 -34.24 -22.98 -28.30
CA PRO A 1137 -34.80 -24.32 -28.08
C PRO A 1137 -36.07 -24.62 -28.89
N LEU A 1138 -36.96 -23.63 -29.07
CA LEU A 1138 -38.16 -23.76 -29.92
C LEU A 1138 -37.79 -23.96 -31.41
N PHE A 1139 -36.61 -23.50 -31.81
CA PHE A 1139 -36.15 -23.53 -33.19
C PHE A 1139 -35.15 -24.66 -33.50
N THR A 1140 -34.62 -25.35 -32.50
CA THR A 1140 -33.58 -26.38 -32.70
C THR A 1140 -34.00 -27.77 -32.26
N LEU A 1141 -34.91 -27.90 -31.31
CA LEU A 1141 -35.29 -29.22 -30.81
C LEU A 1141 -35.95 -30.08 -31.89
N PRO A 1142 -35.62 -31.38 -31.95
CA PRO A 1142 -36.16 -32.27 -32.96
C PRO A 1142 -37.67 -32.48 -32.77
N PRO A 1143 -38.44 -32.69 -33.86
CA PRO A 1143 -39.82 -33.15 -33.74
C PRO A 1143 -39.84 -34.56 -33.12
N ARG A 1144 -40.74 -34.79 -32.17
CA ARG A 1144 -40.87 -36.07 -31.48
C ARG A 1144 -41.35 -37.18 -32.41
N THR A 1145 -40.78 -38.37 -32.25
CA THR A 1145 -40.98 -39.52 -33.18
C THR A 1145 -42.21 -40.39 -32.87
N GLY A 1146 -43.07 -40.01 -31.91
CA GLY A 1146 -44.25 -40.76 -31.47
C GLY A 1146 -45.58 -40.00 -31.58
N GLU A 1147 -46.71 -40.72 -31.46
CA GLU A 1147 -48.06 -40.13 -31.43
C GLU A 1147 -48.34 -39.42 -30.09
N GLN A 1148 -48.37 -38.08 -30.09
CA GLN A 1148 -48.96 -37.29 -28.99
C GLN A 1148 -49.74 -36.08 -29.53
N ASP A 1149 -50.78 -35.69 -28.79
CA ASP A 1149 -51.78 -34.69 -29.18
C ASP A 1149 -51.31 -33.22 -29.06
N TRP A 1150 -50.11 -32.97 -28.52
CA TRP A 1150 -49.75 -31.63 -28.04
C TRP A 1150 -49.13 -30.71 -29.11
N GLY A 1151 -48.62 -31.19 -30.25
CA GLY A 1151 -48.05 -30.35 -31.33
C GLY A 1151 -46.69 -30.82 -31.89
N ALA A 1152 -46.10 -30.07 -32.83
CA ALA A 1152 -45.03 -30.56 -33.72
C ALA A 1152 -43.67 -30.86 -33.07
N LEU A 1153 -43.29 -30.16 -31.99
CA LEU A 1153 -42.01 -30.36 -31.29
C LEU A 1153 -42.03 -31.43 -30.19
N GLY A 1154 -43.20 -31.93 -29.77
CA GLY A 1154 -43.34 -32.94 -28.71
C GLY A 1154 -42.86 -32.54 -27.29
N ALA A 1155 -42.41 -31.29 -27.10
CA ALA A 1155 -42.01 -30.69 -25.83
C ALA A 1155 -42.97 -29.57 -25.40
N ARG A 1156 -43.17 -29.38 -24.09
CA ARG A 1156 -43.86 -28.19 -23.53
C ARG A 1156 -42.86 -27.14 -23.06
N PHE A 1157 -43.13 -25.87 -23.33
CA PHE A 1157 -42.27 -24.74 -23.00
C PHE A 1157 -42.92 -23.90 -21.91
N LEU A 1158 -42.23 -23.71 -20.80
CA LEU A 1158 -42.69 -22.90 -19.68
C LEU A 1158 -41.70 -21.78 -19.39
N PHE A 1159 -42.12 -20.54 -19.62
CA PHE A 1159 -41.32 -19.35 -19.33
C PHE A 1159 -41.75 -18.76 -17.99
N ALA A 1160 -40.87 -18.77 -16.98
CA ALA A 1160 -41.12 -18.18 -15.67
C ALA A 1160 -40.28 -16.91 -15.49
N GLY A 1161 -40.89 -15.84 -14.99
CA GLY A 1161 -40.24 -14.54 -14.96
C GLY A 1161 -41.19 -13.40 -14.61
N ASP A 1162 -40.71 -12.19 -14.79
CA ASP A 1162 -41.51 -10.98 -14.60
C ASP A 1162 -41.19 -9.99 -15.72
N PRO A 1163 -42.09 -9.81 -16.70
CA PRO A 1163 -41.87 -8.88 -17.83
C PRO A 1163 -41.64 -7.45 -17.40
N PHE A 1164 -42.10 -7.07 -16.22
CA PHE A 1164 -41.85 -5.73 -15.73
C PHE A 1164 -40.44 -5.62 -15.17
N GLN A 1165 -39.83 -6.69 -14.66
CA GLN A 1165 -38.47 -6.69 -14.13
C GLN A 1165 -37.37 -6.52 -15.21
N LEU A 1166 -36.28 -7.27 -15.15
CA LEU A 1166 -35.07 -6.89 -15.86
C LEU A 1166 -35.20 -7.31 -17.31
N PRO A 1167 -35.06 -6.40 -18.29
CA PRO A 1167 -34.85 -6.79 -19.66
C PRO A 1167 -33.43 -7.36 -19.83
N PRO A 1168 -33.17 -7.97 -20.99
CA PRO A 1168 -31.87 -8.53 -21.33
C PRO A 1168 -30.77 -7.47 -21.39
N VAL A 1169 -29.52 -7.89 -21.19
CA VAL A 1169 -28.33 -7.02 -21.26
C VAL A 1169 -27.51 -7.33 -22.50
N GLY A 1170 -27.06 -6.28 -23.19
CA GLY A 1170 -26.23 -6.34 -24.40
C GLY A 1170 -25.69 -4.95 -24.77
N LEU A 1171 -24.70 -4.89 -25.66
CA LEU A 1171 -24.13 -3.64 -26.18
C LEU A 1171 -25.08 -2.94 -27.16
N THR A 1172 -25.98 -3.68 -27.79
CA THR A 1172 -26.85 -3.19 -28.87
C THR A 1172 -28.32 -3.14 -28.45
N PRO A 1173 -29.04 -2.05 -28.76
CA PRO A 1173 -28.53 -0.77 -29.27
C PRO A 1173 -27.85 0.04 -28.15
N SER A 1174 -26.73 0.70 -28.48
CA SER A 1174 -26.04 1.61 -27.57
C SER A 1174 -26.87 2.88 -27.30
N LEU A 1175 -26.47 3.68 -26.30
CA LEU A 1175 -27.15 4.94 -26.01
C LEU A 1175 -27.17 5.89 -27.23
N LEU A 1176 -26.07 5.94 -27.98
CA LEU A 1176 -25.96 6.73 -29.21
C LEU A 1176 -26.94 6.23 -30.27
N ASP A 1177 -27.05 4.92 -30.46
CA ASP A 1177 -27.97 4.32 -31.43
C ASP A 1177 -29.43 4.67 -31.10
N ARG A 1178 -29.80 4.64 -29.81
CA ARG A 1178 -31.13 5.01 -29.35
C ARG A 1178 -31.42 6.49 -29.59
N ILE A 1179 -30.45 7.37 -29.34
CA ILE A 1179 -30.59 8.81 -29.58
C ILE A 1179 -30.75 9.11 -31.09
N GLU A 1180 -29.99 8.43 -31.94
CA GLU A 1180 -30.09 8.59 -33.39
C GLU A 1180 -31.41 8.06 -33.95
N ALA A 1181 -31.85 6.91 -33.47
CA ALA A 1181 -33.14 6.31 -33.77
C ALA A 1181 -34.31 7.23 -33.37
N ASP A 1182 -34.25 7.83 -32.18
CA ASP A 1182 -35.23 8.81 -31.69
C ASP A 1182 -35.26 10.08 -32.55
N LYS A 1183 -34.09 10.64 -32.90
CA LYS A 1183 -33.99 11.77 -33.86
C LYS A 1183 -34.61 11.44 -35.21
N ALA A 1184 -34.45 10.20 -35.67
CA ALA A 1184 -35.04 9.71 -36.91
C ALA A 1184 -36.52 9.31 -36.77
N LYS A 1185 -37.10 9.37 -35.55
CA LYS A 1185 -38.45 8.89 -35.20
C LYS A 1185 -38.71 7.45 -35.63
N LYS A 1186 -37.68 6.60 -35.52
CA LYS A 1186 -37.70 5.19 -35.88
C LYS A 1186 -37.30 4.39 -34.66
N PRO A 1187 -38.17 3.54 -34.07
CA PRO A 1187 -37.76 2.69 -32.95
C PRO A 1187 -36.71 1.68 -33.42
N ILE A 1188 -35.63 1.52 -32.67
CA ILE A 1188 -34.60 0.53 -32.99
C ILE A 1188 -34.68 -0.63 -32.00
N ARG A 1189 -34.90 -1.84 -32.54
CA ARG A 1189 -34.76 -3.09 -31.78
C ARG A 1189 -33.32 -3.58 -31.88
N GLY A 1190 -32.84 -4.28 -30.87
CA GLY A 1190 -31.53 -4.91 -30.82
C GLY A 1190 -31.48 -5.99 -29.75
N TYR A 1191 -30.30 -6.52 -29.47
CA TYR A 1191 -30.12 -7.69 -28.61
C TYR A 1191 -30.71 -7.54 -27.19
N SER A 1192 -30.61 -6.32 -26.64
CA SER A 1192 -31.07 -5.99 -25.28
C SER A 1192 -32.49 -5.42 -25.19
N THR A 1193 -33.24 -5.37 -26.30
CA THR A 1193 -34.51 -4.60 -26.37
C THR A 1193 -35.76 -5.41 -26.08
N GLU A 1194 -35.80 -6.67 -26.51
CA GLU A 1194 -36.99 -7.51 -26.49
C GLU A 1194 -36.69 -8.82 -25.74
N ASN A 1195 -37.71 -9.37 -25.08
CA ASN A 1195 -37.66 -10.69 -24.46
C ASN A 1195 -38.93 -11.50 -24.82
N ILE A 1196 -39.00 -12.75 -24.37
CA ILE A 1196 -40.12 -13.64 -24.74
C ILE A 1196 -41.50 -13.11 -24.30
N TYR A 1197 -41.57 -12.35 -23.21
CA TYR A 1197 -42.83 -11.79 -22.73
C TYR A 1197 -43.28 -10.59 -23.55
N THR A 1198 -42.34 -9.70 -23.93
CA THR A 1198 -42.66 -8.57 -24.80
C THR A 1198 -43.08 -9.05 -26.18
N LEU A 1199 -42.38 -10.04 -26.73
CA LEU A 1199 -42.77 -10.72 -27.98
C LEU A 1199 -44.19 -11.32 -27.88
N ALA A 1200 -44.51 -11.96 -26.75
CA ALA A 1200 -45.82 -12.55 -26.49
C ALA A 1200 -46.93 -11.52 -26.19
N GLY A 1201 -46.60 -10.23 -26.08
CA GLY A 1201 -47.55 -9.15 -25.80
C GLY A 1201 -48.02 -9.10 -24.35
N ILE A 1202 -47.24 -9.65 -23.41
CA ILE A 1202 -47.60 -9.70 -21.99
C ILE A 1202 -47.18 -8.38 -21.34
N ASP A 1203 -48.07 -7.38 -21.41
CA ASP A 1203 -47.84 -6.01 -20.95
C ASP A 1203 -48.65 -5.61 -19.71
N ARG A 1204 -49.55 -6.49 -19.26
CA ARG A 1204 -50.47 -6.26 -18.12
C ARG A 1204 -50.57 -7.50 -17.24
N PHE A 1205 -50.84 -7.28 -15.95
CA PHE A 1205 -50.88 -8.36 -14.96
C PHE A 1205 -52.24 -9.05 -14.86
N ASP A 1206 -53.31 -8.47 -15.42
CA ASP A 1206 -54.64 -9.07 -15.45
C ASP A 1206 -54.84 -10.08 -16.60
N LEU A 1207 -53.85 -10.21 -17.49
CA LEU A 1207 -53.88 -11.15 -18.62
C LEU A 1207 -53.87 -12.60 -18.14
N GLU A 1208 -54.78 -13.41 -18.71
CA GLU A 1208 -54.85 -14.86 -18.47
C GLU A 1208 -54.23 -15.66 -19.64
N GLU A 1209 -54.05 -15.01 -20.79
CA GLU A 1209 -53.49 -15.57 -22.02
C GLU A 1209 -52.61 -14.53 -22.71
N ALA A 1210 -51.58 -14.99 -23.43
CA ALA A 1210 -50.61 -14.13 -24.10
C ALA A 1210 -51.19 -13.56 -25.42
N PRO A 1211 -51.36 -12.23 -25.56
CA PRO A 1211 -52.09 -11.64 -26.70
C PRO A 1211 -51.49 -11.95 -28.08
N ASN A 1212 -50.17 -12.01 -28.19
CA ASN A 1212 -49.51 -12.29 -29.47
C ASN A 1212 -49.28 -13.79 -29.69
N LEU A 1213 -49.47 -14.65 -28.68
CA LEU A 1213 -49.31 -16.11 -28.80
C LEU A 1213 -50.60 -16.79 -28.35
N GLU A 1214 -51.63 -16.71 -29.21
CA GLU A 1214 -52.94 -17.35 -28.99
C GLU A 1214 -52.78 -18.84 -28.63
N GLY A 1215 -53.46 -19.28 -27.57
CA GLY A 1215 -53.34 -20.58 -26.92
C GLY A 1215 -52.37 -20.62 -25.73
N SER A 1216 -51.55 -19.59 -25.52
CA SER A 1216 -50.54 -19.60 -24.45
C SER A 1216 -51.07 -19.05 -23.13
N TRP A 1217 -51.21 -19.90 -22.12
CA TRP A 1217 -51.75 -19.52 -20.82
C TRP A 1217 -50.74 -18.76 -19.94
N ILE A 1218 -51.26 -17.93 -19.03
CA ILE A 1218 -50.47 -17.16 -18.06
C ILE A 1218 -50.90 -17.53 -16.64
N HIS A 1219 -50.00 -18.16 -15.88
CA HIS A 1219 -50.17 -18.42 -14.47
C HIS A 1219 -49.59 -17.28 -13.62
N ARG A 1220 -50.47 -16.55 -12.94
CA ARG A 1220 -50.13 -15.34 -12.19
C ARG A 1220 -49.90 -15.66 -10.72
N LEU A 1221 -48.75 -15.25 -10.19
CA LEU A 1221 -48.48 -15.37 -8.75
C LEU A 1221 -48.92 -14.09 -8.03
N THR A 1222 -50.00 -14.20 -7.26
CA THR A 1222 -50.69 -13.03 -6.66
C THR A 1222 -50.31 -12.77 -5.20
N THR A 1223 -49.51 -13.62 -4.57
CA THR A 1223 -49.16 -13.49 -3.15
C THR A 1223 -47.66 -13.29 -2.97
N ASN A 1224 -47.27 -12.17 -2.37
CA ASN A 1224 -45.90 -11.84 -2.02
C ASN A 1224 -45.59 -12.29 -0.59
N TYR A 1225 -44.52 -13.07 -0.42
CA TYR A 1225 -44.06 -13.62 0.86
C TYR A 1225 -42.84 -12.89 1.44
N ARG A 1226 -42.27 -11.94 0.71
CA ARG A 1226 -41.02 -11.26 1.07
C ARG A 1226 -41.26 -9.96 1.82
N SER A 1227 -42.15 -9.12 1.31
CA SER A 1227 -42.35 -7.73 1.72
C SER A 1227 -43.64 -7.54 2.52
N GLY A 1228 -43.65 -6.59 3.47
CA GLY A 1228 -44.84 -6.25 4.25
C GLY A 1228 -45.96 -5.61 3.42
N ARG A 1229 -47.18 -5.60 3.97
CA ARG A 1229 -48.41 -5.13 3.29
C ARG A 1229 -48.30 -3.75 2.62
N SER A 1230 -47.76 -2.75 3.31
CA SER A 1230 -47.65 -1.38 2.77
C SER A 1230 -46.76 -1.29 1.53
N ILE A 1231 -45.65 -2.03 1.52
CA ILE A 1231 -44.75 -2.13 0.35
C ILE A 1231 -45.49 -2.83 -0.80
N VAL A 1232 -46.22 -3.91 -0.48
CA VAL A 1232 -46.93 -4.69 -1.50
C VAL A 1232 -48.06 -3.93 -2.17
N GLU A 1233 -48.89 -3.25 -1.41
CA GLU A 1233 -49.97 -2.42 -1.94
C GLU A 1233 -49.44 -1.36 -2.93
N LEU A 1234 -48.26 -0.81 -2.64
CA LEU A 1234 -47.68 0.29 -3.39
C LEU A 1234 -47.10 -0.14 -4.76
N PHE A 1235 -46.30 -1.21 -4.82
CA PHE A 1235 -45.83 -1.72 -6.12
C PHE A 1235 -46.95 -2.41 -6.90
N SER A 1236 -47.87 -3.07 -6.19
CA SER A 1236 -48.99 -3.76 -6.82
C SER A 1236 -49.90 -2.76 -7.53
N ARG A 1237 -50.23 -1.63 -6.89
CA ARG A 1237 -51.02 -0.56 -7.50
C ARG A 1237 -50.33 0.06 -8.72
N SER A 1238 -49.02 0.30 -8.66
CA SER A 1238 -48.29 1.01 -9.70
C SER A 1238 -47.95 0.19 -10.94
N ARG A 1239 -47.72 -1.12 -10.80
CA ARG A 1239 -47.26 -1.97 -11.92
C ARG A 1239 -48.11 -3.22 -12.15
N TYR A 1240 -48.89 -3.68 -11.17
CA TYR A 1240 -49.60 -4.96 -11.25
C TYR A 1240 -51.11 -4.84 -10.99
N GLN A 1241 -51.69 -3.67 -11.27
CA GLN A 1241 -53.14 -3.39 -11.18
C GLN A 1241 -53.78 -3.79 -9.84
N SER A 1242 -53.04 -3.69 -8.74
CA SER A 1242 -53.45 -4.12 -7.39
C SER A 1242 -53.73 -5.64 -7.26
N GLY A 1243 -53.26 -6.46 -8.21
CA GLY A 1243 -53.45 -7.91 -8.25
C GLY A 1243 -52.50 -8.72 -7.35
N VAL A 1244 -51.60 -8.05 -6.61
CA VAL A 1244 -50.60 -8.69 -5.74
C VAL A 1244 -50.86 -8.30 -4.29
N THR A 1245 -50.97 -9.29 -3.43
CA THR A 1245 -51.26 -9.15 -2.01
C THR A 1245 -50.08 -9.61 -1.17
N SER A 1246 -49.95 -9.12 0.07
CA SER A 1246 -48.89 -9.58 0.99
C SER A 1246 -49.40 -10.70 1.86
N ALA A 1247 -48.60 -11.76 2.02
CA ALA A 1247 -48.79 -12.76 3.07
C ALA A 1247 -48.32 -12.28 4.46
N LYS A 1248 -47.58 -11.17 4.52
CA LYS A 1248 -47.09 -10.57 5.77
C LYS A 1248 -48.03 -9.44 6.21
N GLY A 1249 -48.58 -9.59 7.43
CA GLY A 1249 -49.57 -8.67 8.02
C GLY A 1249 -49.08 -7.25 8.28
#